data_AF-A0A2D0AYN0-F1
#
_entry.id   AF-A0A2D0AYN0-F1
#
_cell.length_a   1.000
_cell.length_b   1.000
_cell.length_c   1.000
_cell.angle_alpha   90.00
_cell.angle_beta   90.00
_cell.angle_gamma   90.00
#
_symmetry.space_group_name_H-M   'P 1'
#
loop_
_entity.id
_entity.type
_entity.pdbx_description
1 polymer ?
#
loop_
_entity_poly.entity_id
_entity_poly.type
_entity_poly.pdbx_seq_one_letter_code
_entity_poly.pdbx_strand_id
1 'polypeptide(L)'
;MRGYSNNICRVGVALAFAVPGFGLPAMADPVPRATPVAGSVIARKTGEEVRFIDVSDWRVVDINQDLLTGDVLRTNANGQLAIVFSDHTQVRLGRNSSLQVKKMAASGDTILNLQSGTIWARAERGGQGLTVETPAAAAAIRGTDWTMTVEGAKTSMIVLEGRVALSNPQGSVEVSEGEGAVATIGQAPTKIISVNPDDREQMLFYLDLRDGFDLMPTSPLRADRMASERRRLLALPPERRTTEDWLELAEVQSAFDGRQAAAATLQKIRGRKLTAAQQARVDLIDATIAGSEKRYSDAAKLFQKALPHLDPTRRNMAQYGGYFARSLADPAHAEPPPANTTGPYGAIMQAYTTGFLKDPRAAIEIIKKAEQRYPDDPTLPAIRAQLAELTDDREQMKEAIERSLSLDPDHPMALSARAGYRATYESDIDGALADLNRAIALAPGASGTLNSLGLLQSSRDANGEAEKAFKKAIELDPQDPLLRANLSILYLDQGRMKEAKREIDTAIALDPSFDLALLARGRYYLQTGEREKALQDLLAASTANPGHSQSQLMLAAAHYEKGDRIPSQQALDNADRLDDNDPAISAFRTAVDIDDYDADGAIRNAQEYLRRSRARGGDYGSLGANASAGSTLNNAFRLQGLDAWGRYYGDAVFDPFKGTGYIDQSIKGSIFPFVNATSFSDDNIIQNRGNASSYSSFIQGLLLSPHMLSGRSRSATLFDVPFIEGSLGGGINSVDGHTRRIGEADIQGYSNETIPISFYGNLTWEELALDRDYRDFGGVQTDNKLLSANGYLTATVTPDDRVVAFVNHGKNDGTLNALSQGSTLTDFLNLLGFGVRTEISSEYSYRRSINEATNAGLGWSHTFGYENILNGALLYSESKSQTSNSLQVDDAPVLGLPDPDIIPFLDATEEVSSKTYIGALSHSIGSGPLTWRYGIEGGWIDASTTTFSRLRELFPLLPLIPETTDGPDTFSNRINIGRAYVDVLHEITPDLKGEYALFATRLEGDGIDVSRLEPRFGLAWTPIQNHWLRAAFVRQSFDTTVPTLAPIGILGLQANQFSNNLRGYTDTVALQWDAEWTDRFFTSVEYQHQELHDFSVDFPLISLPSDTSLPISRGRIDRAAVTANVALGNGFGLSATYAYMDSENRDPLEPIYGGPLPFIPQNSGQIALTWVNEAKVKTTLAANYIGERDGDRFGTKLDDYWSLDAHLVWEPFDKRIELEAAAYNLLDEDFEITPGVPGWGRAFKGTLKVRF
;
A
#
# COMPACT_ATOMS: atom_id res chain seq x y z
N MET A 1 -21.22 -46.06 12.79
CA MET A 1 -22.06 -47.24 12.51
C MET A 1 -21.65 -47.84 11.17
N ARG A 2 -21.32 -49.15 11.17
CA ARG A 2 -21.31 -50.15 10.08
C ARG A 2 -21.10 -49.70 8.61
N GLY A 3 -20.02 -50.19 7.99
CA GLY A 3 -20.16 -51.25 6.97
C GLY A 3 -19.62 -51.03 5.54
N TYR A 4 -18.48 -51.66 5.24
CA TYR A 4 -18.13 -52.47 4.04
C TYR A 4 -18.74 -52.17 2.65
N SER A 5 -17.90 -52.08 1.61
CA SER A 5 -17.55 -53.23 0.74
C SER A 5 -16.59 -52.89 -0.41
N ASN A 6 -15.70 -53.85 -0.68
CA ASN A 6 -14.70 -53.92 -1.72
C ASN A 6 -15.24 -54.63 -2.98
N ASN A 7 -14.56 -54.39 -4.11
CA ASN A 7 -14.27 -55.30 -5.24
C ASN A 7 -15.19 -55.40 -6.49
N ILE A 8 -14.57 -54.99 -7.62
CA ILE A 8 -14.21 -55.79 -8.83
C ILE A 8 -15.33 -56.48 -9.61
N CYS A 9 -15.39 -56.18 -10.92
CA CYS A 9 -15.64 -57.19 -11.95
C CYS A 9 -14.86 -56.90 -13.24
N ARG A 10 -14.55 -57.97 -13.98
CA ARG A 10 -13.51 -58.14 -14.99
C ARG A 10 -14.12 -58.54 -16.35
N VAL A 11 -13.44 -58.14 -17.43
CA VAL A 11 -13.17 -58.88 -18.70
C VAL A 11 -14.15 -58.81 -19.90
N GLY A 12 -13.59 -58.33 -21.02
CA GLY A 12 -13.66 -58.94 -22.37
C GLY A 12 -13.97 -57.95 -23.51
N VAL A 13 -13.42 -57.97 -24.74
CA VAL A 13 -12.30 -58.64 -25.44
C VAL A 13 -12.00 -57.78 -26.71
N ALA A 14 -10.71 -57.69 -27.07
CA ALA A 14 -10.05 -57.31 -28.35
C ALA A 14 -10.85 -57.06 -29.64
N LEU A 15 -10.44 -56.06 -30.44
CA LEU A 15 -9.75 -56.27 -31.73
C LEU A 15 -9.13 -54.99 -32.33
N ALA A 16 -7.89 -55.14 -32.79
CA ALA A 16 -7.05 -54.11 -33.40
C ALA A 16 -7.26 -54.00 -34.91
N PHE A 17 -7.14 -52.80 -35.46
CA PHE A 17 -6.62 -52.58 -36.82
C PHE A 17 -5.76 -51.33 -36.87
N ALA A 18 -4.58 -51.51 -37.46
CA ALA A 18 -3.50 -50.55 -37.61
C ALA A 18 -3.83 -49.41 -38.59
N VAL A 19 -3.37 -48.20 -38.27
CA VAL A 19 -3.16 -47.09 -39.22
C VAL A 19 -1.79 -46.49 -38.90
N PRO A 20 -0.91 -46.26 -39.89
CA PRO A 20 0.46 -45.85 -39.64
C PRO A 20 0.51 -44.42 -39.10
N GLY A 21 1.35 -44.22 -38.08
CA GLY A 21 1.60 -42.94 -37.45
C GLY A 21 2.22 -41.95 -38.44
N PHE A 22 1.60 -40.78 -38.55
CA PHE A 22 2.35 -39.56 -38.77
C PHE A 22 3.02 -39.23 -37.44
N GLY A 23 4.32 -39.48 -37.36
CA GLY A 23 5.12 -39.01 -36.24
C GLY A 23 5.04 -37.50 -36.17
N LEU A 24 4.41 -37.00 -35.11
CA LEU A 24 4.79 -35.69 -34.55
C LEU A 24 6.26 -35.79 -34.14
N PRO A 25 7.11 -34.77 -34.36
CA PRO A 25 8.43 -34.77 -33.75
C PRO A 25 8.22 -34.85 -32.23
N ALA A 26 8.70 -35.94 -31.63
CA ALA A 26 8.78 -36.07 -30.19
C ALA A 26 9.76 -34.99 -29.72
N MET A 27 9.27 -34.00 -28.96
CA MET A 27 10.15 -33.30 -28.03
C MET A 27 10.63 -34.35 -27.03
N ALA A 28 11.94 -34.52 -26.91
CA ALA A 28 12.49 -35.41 -25.91
C ALA A 28 12.23 -34.81 -24.52
N ASP A 29 11.72 -35.59 -23.57
CA ASP A 29 11.57 -35.14 -22.19
C ASP A 29 12.96 -34.90 -21.57
N PRO A 30 13.11 -33.94 -20.62
CA PRO A 30 14.35 -33.71 -19.89
C PRO A 30 14.90 -35.02 -19.34
N VAL A 31 16.21 -35.25 -19.50
CA VAL A 31 16.81 -36.53 -19.09
C VAL A 31 16.83 -36.59 -17.56
N PRO A 32 16.07 -37.51 -16.92
CA PRO A 32 16.07 -37.61 -15.46
C PRO A 32 17.41 -38.17 -14.99
N ARG A 33 18.07 -37.47 -14.07
CA ARG A 33 19.43 -37.79 -13.61
C ARG A 33 19.46 -38.07 -12.11
N ALA A 34 19.98 -39.24 -11.73
CA ALA A 34 19.98 -39.71 -10.34
C ALA A 34 21.28 -39.30 -9.62
N THR A 35 21.40 -38.03 -9.21
CA THR A 35 22.53 -37.48 -8.42
C THR A 35 22.18 -36.06 -7.94
N PRO A 36 22.89 -35.48 -6.95
CA PRO A 36 22.61 -34.10 -6.54
C PRO A 36 22.85 -33.16 -7.71
N VAL A 37 21.78 -32.46 -8.12
CA VAL A 37 21.75 -31.54 -9.25
C VAL A 37 22.69 -30.38 -8.96
N ALA A 38 23.62 -30.13 -9.88
CA ALA A 38 24.54 -29.01 -9.81
C ALA A 38 23.75 -27.71 -10.09
N GLY A 39 22.96 -27.65 -11.16
CA GLY A 39 22.08 -26.52 -11.48
C GLY A 39 21.06 -26.90 -12.53
N SER A 40 20.22 -25.95 -12.95
CA SER A 40 19.19 -26.17 -13.95
C SER A 40 19.21 -25.06 -15.00
N VAL A 41 18.92 -25.45 -16.26
CA VAL A 41 18.81 -24.53 -17.39
C VAL A 41 17.42 -23.91 -17.38
N ILE A 42 17.31 -22.60 -17.16
CA ILE A 42 16.01 -21.91 -17.01
C ILE A 42 15.53 -21.25 -18.31
N ALA A 43 16.43 -20.93 -19.24
CA ALA A 43 16.07 -20.41 -20.56
C ALA A 43 17.08 -20.82 -21.64
N ARG A 44 16.61 -20.99 -22.89
CA ARG A 44 17.39 -21.24 -24.10
C ARG A 44 16.79 -20.49 -25.28
N LYS A 45 17.59 -20.16 -26.30
CA LYS A 45 17.14 -19.42 -27.49
C LYS A 45 17.01 -20.32 -28.72
N THR A 46 18.11 -20.61 -29.41
CA THR A 46 18.13 -21.45 -30.64
C THR A 46 19.50 -22.12 -30.84
N GLY A 47 19.54 -23.46 -30.80
CA GLY A 47 20.67 -24.29 -31.22
C GLY A 47 21.80 -24.41 -30.20
N GLU A 48 21.44 -24.34 -28.92
CA GLU A 48 22.31 -24.63 -27.79
C GLU A 48 22.45 -26.15 -27.58
N GLU A 49 23.66 -26.58 -27.23
CA GLU A 49 23.96 -27.98 -27.00
C GLU A 49 24.68 -28.21 -25.68
N VAL A 50 24.34 -29.33 -25.03
CA VAL A 50 24.97 -29.84 -23.82
C VAL A 50 25.64 -31.17 -24.14
N ARG A 51 26.83 -31.37 -23.60
CA ARG A 51 27.49 -32.66 -23.54
C ARG A 51 27.53 -33.08 -22.07
N PHE A 52 26.69 -34.06 -21.76
CA PHE A 52 26.63 -34.65 -20.43
C PHE A 52 27.89 -35.46 -20.14
N ILE A 53 28.35 -35.48 -18.89
CA ILE A 53 29.50 -36.32 -18.51
C ILE A 53 29.23 -37.83 -18.74
N ASP A 54 27.97 -38.24 -18.70
CA ASP A 54 27.55 -39.64 -18.84
C ASP A 54 27.35 -40.08 -20.31
N VAL A 55 27.43 -39.15 -21.28
CA VAL A 55 27.16 -39.42 -22.70
C VAL A 55 28.15 -38.66 -23.59
N SER A 56 28.84 -39.37 -24.50
CA SER A 56 29.89 -38.81 -25.35
C SER A 56 29.40 -37.77 -26.37
N ASP A 57 28.14 -37.86 -26.79
CA ASP A 57 27.56 -37.08 -27.89
C ASP A 57 26.91 -35.78 -27.40
N TRP A 58 27.04 -34.73 -28.22
CA TRP A 58 26.33 -33.46 -28.00
C TRP A 58 24.82 -33.63 -28.23
N ARG A 59 24.01 -33.00 -27.38
CA ARG A 59 22.54 -33.00 -27.45
C ARG A 59 22.00 -31.59 -27.30
N VAL A 60 20.80 -31.34 -27.80
CA VAL A 60 20.09 -30.07 -27.56
C VAL A 60 19.79 -29.95 -26.05
N VAL A 61 19.98 -28.76 -25.48
CA VAL A 61 19.73 -28.50 -24.04
C VAL A 61 18.25 -28.22 -23.82
N ASP A 62 17.53 -28.99 -23.01
CA ASP A 62 16.12 -28.69 -22.70
C ASP A 62 15.94 -27.71 -21.53
N ILE A 63 14.82 -26.99 -21.52
CA ILE A 63 14.43 -26.14 -20.39
C ILE A 63 14.17 -27.05 -19.19
N ASN A 64 14.62 -26.61 -18.01
CA ASN A 64 14.68 -27.37 -16.75
C ASN A 64 15.59 -28.60 -16.80
N GLN A 65 16.56 -28.66 -17.73
CA GLN A 65 17.54 -29.74 -17.75
C GLN A 65 18.52 -29.61 -16.57
N ASP A 66 18.58 -30.67 -15.75
CA ASP A 66 19.52 -30.78 -14.64
C ASP A 66 20.96 -30.99 -15.14
N LEU A 67 21.87 -30.20 -14.58
CA LEU A 67 23.31 -30.22 -14.83
C LEU A 67 24.03 -30.98 -13.71
N LEU A 68 25.12 -31.69 -14.04
CA LEU A 68 26.03 -32.31 -13.07
C LEU A 68 27.45 -31.77 -13.22
N THR A 69 28.25 -31.99 -12.18
CA THR A 69 29.70 -31.73 -12.25
C THR A 69 30.32 -32.53 -13.40
N GLY A 70 31.04 -31.85 -14.28
CA GLY A 70 31.73 -32.39 -15.45
C GLY A 70 31.05 -32.10 -16.78
N ASP A 71 29.78 -31.67 -16.78
CA ASP A 71 29.05 -31.31 -17.99
C ASP A 71 29.67 -30.11 -18.70
N VAL A 72 29.54 -30.09 -20.03
CA VAL A 72 29.98 -28.97 -20.87
C VAL A 72 28.80 -28.42 -21.67
N LEU A 73 28.58 -27.13 -21.58
CA LEU A 73 27.53 -26.38 -22.26
C LEU A 73 28.16 -25.54 -23.37
N ARG A 74 27.51 -25.47 -24.53
CA ARG A 74 27.93 -24.60 -25.63
C ARG A 74 26.75 -23.88 -26.29
N THR A 75 27.00 -22.65 -26.70
CA THR A 75 26.08 -21.84 -27.51
C THR A 75 26.68 -21.63 -28.90
N ASN A 76 25.82 -21.56 -29.92
CA ASN A 76 26.22 -21.26 -31.29
C ASN A 76 26.20 -19.73 -31.55
N ALA A 77 26.24 -19.31 -32.81
CA ALA A 77 26.24 -17.90 -33.20
C ALA A 77 24.94 -17.14 -32.87
N ASN A 78 23.84 -17.86 -32.62
CA ASN A 78 22.52 -17.29 -32.32
C ASN A 78 22.05 -17.62 -30.90
N GLY A 79 22.65 -18.64 -30.27
CA GLY A 79 22.18 -19.23 -29.02
C GLY A 79 22.63 -18.47 -27.77
N GLN A 80 21.81 -18.58 -26.73
CA GLN A 80 22.07 -18.09 -25.39
C GLN A 80 21.49 -19.08 -24.38
N LEU A 81 22.15 -19.23 -23.23
CA LEU A 81 21.65 -20.04 -22.13
C LEU A 81 21.55 -19.21 -20.87
N ALA A 82 20.52 -19.46 -20.08
CA ALA A 82 20.38 -18.93 -18.73
C ALA A 82 20.30 -20.12 -17.76
N ILE A 83 21.08 -20.07 -16.69
CA ILE A 83 21.31 -21.19 -15.78
C ILE A 83 21.26 -20.67 -14.35
N VAL A 84 20.53 -21.38 -13.49
CA VAL A 84 20.55 -21.16 -12.04
C VAL A 84 21.21 -22.38 -11.39
N PHE A 85 22.27 -22.14 -10.63
CA PHE A 85 22.99 -23.17 -9.90
C PHE A 85 22.41 -23.41 -8.50
N SER A 86 22.74 -24.57 -7.91
CA SER A 86 22.25 -24.99 -6.59
C SER A 86 22.70 -24.11 -5.42
N ASP A 87 23.76 -23.32 -5.61
CA ASP A 87 24.22 -22.27 -4.70
C ASP A 87 23.61 -20.90 -5.00
N HIS A 88 22.54 -20.87 -5.81
CA HIS A 88 21.86 -19.68 -6.33
C HIS A 88 22.70 -18.79 -7.24
N THR A 89 23.87 -19.25 -7.71
CA THR A 89 24.63 -18.53 -8.74
C THR A 89 23.82 -18.50 -10.04
N GLN A 90 23.54 -17.29 -10.53
CA GLN A 90 22.83 -17.01 -11.76
C GLN A 90 23.85 -16.80 -12.88
N VAL A 91 23.68 -17.47 -14.02
CA VAL A 91 24.60 -17.37 -15.16
C VAL A 91 23.84 -17.21 -16.46
N ARG A 92 24.31 -16.29 -17.31
CA ARG A 92 23.95 -16.23 -18.73
C ARG A 92 25.18 -16.45 -19.60
N LEU A 93 25.05 -17.34 -20.56
CA LEU A 93 26.06 -17.57 -21.60
C LEU A 93 25.64 -16.85 -22.89
N GLY A 94 26.51 -15.97 -23.36
CA GLY A 94 26.36 -15.30 -24.65
C GLY A 94 26.61 -16.23 -25.84
N ARG A 95 26.55 -15.70 -27.05
CA ARG A 95 26.78 -16.45 -28.30
C ARG A 95 28.21 -16.98 -28.40
N ASN A 96 28.41 -18.10 -29.10
CA ASN A 96 29.70 -18.76 -29.34
C ASN A 96 30.49 -19.07 -28.05
N SER A 97 29.78 -19.38 -26.97
CA SER A 97 30.36 -19.61 -25.66
C SER A 97 30.46 -21.10 -25.35
N SER A 98 31.48 -21.48 -24.58
CA SER A 98 31.60 -22.83 -24.04
C SER A 98 31.99 -22.79 -22.57
N LEU A 99 31.16 -23.40 -21.72
CA LEU A 99 31.30 -23.43 -20.28
C LEU A 99 31.33 -24.88 -19.79
N GLN A 100 32.31 -25.23 -18.97
CA GLN A 100 32.37 -26.51 -18.28
C GLN A 100 32.11 -26.31 -16.78
N VAL A 101 31.19 -27.10 -16.22
CA VAL A 101 30.94 -27.17 -14.77
C VAL A 101 32.02 -28.06 -14.16
N LYS A 102 33.11 -27.49 -13.64
CA LYS A 102 34.26 -28.28 -13.15
C LYS A 102 34.02 -28.88 -11.78
N LYS A 103 33.37 -28.13 -10.89
CA LYS A 103 33.06 -28.56 -9.54
C LYS A 103 31.88 -27.77 -9.00
N MET A 104 30.89 -28.48 -8.49
CA MET A 104 29.83 -27.90 -7.66
C MET A 104 29.42 -28.87 -6.58
N ALA A 105 29.24 -28.35 -5.37
CA ALA A 105 28.73 -29.09 -4.24
C ALA A 105 27.78 -28.20 -3.45
N ALA A 106 26.83 -28.79 -2.72
CA ALA A 106 25.98 -28.05 -1.79
C ALA A 106 26.79 -27.36 -0.67
N SER A 107 28.05 -27.78 -0.46
CA SER A 107 29.02 -27.14 0.44
C SER A 107 30.44 -27.11 -0.18
N GLY A 108 30.95 -25.90 -0.43
CA GLY A 108 32.34 -25.63 -0.85
C GLY A 108 32.45 -24.86 -2.17
N ASP A 109 33.64 -24.35 -2.51
CA ASP A 109 33.80 -23.45 -3.65
C ASP A 109 33.32 -24.04 -5.01
N THR A 110 32.52 -23.24 -5.73
CA THR A 110 32.04 -23.49 -7.10
C THR A 110 33.14 -23.14 -8.10
N ILE A 111 33.45 -24.07 -9.02
CA ILE A 111 34.47 -23.85 -10.06
C ILE A 111 33.84 -24.04 -11.44
N LEU A 112 33.86 -22.96 -12.22
CA LEU A 112 33.41 -22.92 -13.61
C LEU A 112 34.62 -22.71 -14.53
N ASN A 113 34.60 -23.31 -15.71
CA ASN A 113 35.66 -23.15 -16.71
C ASN A 113 35.07 -22.60 -18.01
N LEU A 114 35.30 -21.31 -18.27
CA LEU A 114 34.87 -20.64 -19.51
C LEU A 114 35.98 -20.79 -20.56
N GLN A 115 35.71 -21.63 -21.56
CA GLN A 115 36.68 -22.00 -22.59
C GLN A 115 36.72 -20.98 -23.74
N SER A 116 35.57 -20.39 -24.07
CA SER A 116 35.42 -19.36 -25.11
C SER A 116 34.11 -18.58 -24.93
N GLY A 117 34.01 -17.41 -25.56
CA GLY A 117 32.77 -16.61 -25.60
C GLY A 117 32.57 -15.73 -24.38
N THR A 118 31.33 -15.37 -24.08
CA THR A 118 30.99 -14.41 -23.03
C THR A 118 30.06 -15.02 -22.00
N ILE A 119 30.30 -14.71 -20.73
CA ILE A 119 29.45 -15.06 -19.60
C ILE A 119 29.10 -13.79 -18.82
N TRP A 120 27.85 -13.67 -18.43
CA TRP A 120 27.41 -12.82 -17.33
C TRP A 120 27.04 -13.71 -16.16
N ALA A 121 27.36 -13.28 -14.94
CA ALA A 121 26.94 -14.03 -13.76
C ALA A 121 26.76 -13.15 -12.52
N ARG A 122 25.87 -13.61 -11.64
CA ARG A 122 25.61 -13.07 -10.32
C ARG A 122 25.71 -14.18 -9.28
N ALA A 123 26.54 -13.98 -8.27
CA ALA A 123 26.64 -14.85 -7.10
C ALA A 123 25.94 -14.18 -5.91
N GLU A 124 25.58 -14.93 -4.87
CA GLU A 124 25.04 -14.35 -3.64
C GLU A 124 26.14 -13.83 -2.70
N ARG A 125 25.91 -12.69 -2.05
CA ARG A 125 26.83 -12.05 -1.12
C ARG A 125 26.85 -12.87 0.18
N GLY A 126 28.05 -13.20 0.65
CA GLY A 126 28.21 -14.11 1.80
C GLY A 126 27.99 -15.59 1.46
N GLY A 127 27.73 -15.92 0.18
CA GLY A 127 27.64 -17.29 -0.33
C GLY A 127 29.01 -17.97 -0.47
N GLN A 128 29.01 -19.14 -1.12
CA GLN A 128 30.21 -19.95 -1.33
C GLN A 128 31.18 -19.27 -2.32
N GLY A 129 32.47 -19.60 -2.25
CA GLY A 129 33.47 -18.98 -3.13
C GLY A 129 33.30 -19.42 -4.58
N LEU A 130 33.09 -18.49 -5.51
CA LEU A 130 33.03 -18.77 -6.95
C LEU A 130 34.40 -18.51 -7.60
N THR A 131 34.91 -19.49 -8.35
CA THR A 131 36.11 -19.32 -9.19
C THR A 131 35.78 -19.62 -10.64
N VAL A 132 36.16 -18.71 -11.54
CA VAL A 132 36.00 -18.87 -12.98
C VAL A 132 37.36 -18.96 -13.64
N GLU A 133 37.65 -20.14 -14.18
CA GLU A 133 38.88 -20.40 -14.91
C GLU A 133 38.71 -20.09 -16.40
N THR A 134 39.72 -19.49 -16.99
CA THR A 134 39.83 -19.23 -18.43
C THR A 134 41.21 -19.66 -18.93
N PRO A 135 41.45 -19.76 -20.25
CA PRO A 135 42.77 -20.06 -20.78
C PRO A 135 43.88 -19.09 -20.34
N ALA A 136 43.57 -17.82 -20.09
CA ALA A 136 44.55 -16.78 -19.77
C ALA A 136 44.73 -16.49 -18.28
N ALA A 137 43.71 -16.73 -17.45
CA ALA A 137 43.69 -16.41 -16.02
C ALA A 137 42.55 -17.12 -15.27
N ALA A 138 42.62 -17.13 -13.94
CA ALA A 138 41.53 -17.52 -13.04
C ALA A 138 41.03 -16.31 -12.23
N ALA A 139 39.72 -16.14 -12.18
CA ALA A 139 39.05 -15.11 -11.42
C ALA A 139 38.45 -15.69 -10.14
N ALA A 140 38.98 -15.29 -8.98
CA ALA A 140 38.37 -15.61 -7.69
C ALA A 140 37.38 -14.49 -7.32
N ILE A 141 36.10 -14.83 -7.29
CA ILE A 141 35.00 -13.88 -7.14
C ILE A 141 34.57 -13.82 -5.68
N ARG A 142 34.42 -12.60 -5.16
CA ARG A 142 33.96 -12.30 -3.79
C ARG A 142 32.88 -11.23 -3.89
N GLY A 143 31.68 -11.71 -4.22
CA GLY A 143 30.50 -10.95 -4.66
C GLY A 143 30.62 -10.30 -6.05
N THR A 144 29.57 -9.82 -6.72
CA THR A 144 28.19 -10.34 -6.87
C THR A 144 27.51 -9.91 -8.20
N ASP A 145 28.15 -9.20 -9.14
CA ASP A 145 27.62 -9.05 -10.51
C ASP A 145 28.76 -8.73 -11.49
N TRP A 146 28.95 -9.52 -12.55
CA TRP A 146 30.10 -9.38 -13.44
C TRP A 146 29.90 -9.97 -14.83
N THR A 147 30.71 -9.47 -15.76
CA THR A 147 30.80 -9.96 -17.15
C THR A 147 32.23 -10.39 -17.45
N MET A 148 32.39 -11.50 -18.17
CA MET A 148 33.70 -11.96 -18.65
C MET A 148 33.61 -12.47 -20.09
N THR A 149 34.63 -12.15 -20.88
CA THR A 149 34.74 -12.52 -22.28
C THR A 149 36.09 -13.17 -22.56
N VAL A 150 36.08 -14.31 -23.24
CA VAL A 150 37.26 -15.06 -23.70
C VAL A 150 37.30 -15.05 -25.21
N GLU A 151 38.27 -14.33 -25.77
CA GLU A 151 38.55 -14.20 -27.20
C GLU A 151 39.95 -14.75 -27.52
N GLY A 152 40.02 -16.00 -27.95
CA GLY A 152 41.29 -16.66 -28.28
C GLY A 152 42.23 -16.74 -27.07
N ALA A 153 43.31 -15.96 -27.10
CA ALA A 153 44.32 -15.92 -26.03
C ALA A 153 44.08 -14.82 -24.98
N LYS A 154 42.99 -14.05 -25.09
CA LYS A 154 42.68 -12.90 -24.25
C LYS A 154 41.42 -13.16 -23.43
N THR A 155 41.49 -12.88 -22.14
CA THR A 155 40.35 -12.81 -21.22
C THR A 155 40.17 -11.36 -20.80
N SER A 156 38.97 -10.81 -20.96
CA SER A 156 38.58 -9.52 -20.40
C SER A 156 37.42 -9.67 -19.44
N MET A 157 37.34 -8.82 -18.42
CA MET A 157 36.24 -8.81 -17.48
C MET A 157 35.88 -7.41 -17.01
N ILE A 158 34.62 -7.23 -16.62
CA ILE A 158 34.05 -6.02 -16.02
C ILE A 158 33.32 -6.44 -14.74
N VAL A 159 33.53 -5.70 -13.65
CA VAL A 159 32.84 -5.92 -12.38
C VAL A 159 31.77 -4.85 -12.21
N LEU A 160 30.51 -5.27 -12.18
CA LEU A 160 29.35 -4.40 -11.99
C LEU A 160 29.02 -4.22 -10.50
N GLU A 161 29.35 -5.21 -9.68
CA GLU A 161 29.19 -5.16 -8.22
C GLU A 161 30.18 -6.13 -7.55
N GLY A 162 30.80 -5.71 -6.44
CA GLY A 162 31.68 -6.54 -5.62
C GLY A 162 33.17 -6.43 -5.96
N ARG A 163 33.94 -7.48 -5.66
CA ARG A 163 35.39 -7.53 -5.91
C ARG A 163 35.82 -8.87 -6.50
N VAL A 164 36.70 -8.80 -7.49
CA VAL A 164 37.23 -9.98 -8.17
C VAL A 164 38.75 -9.92 -8.26
N ALA A 165 39.42 -10.98 -7.82
CA ALA A 165 40.87 -11.13 -8.01
C ALA A 165 41.13 -11.93 -9.30
N LEU A 166 41.62 -11.26 -10.33
CA LEU A 166 42.04 -11.90 -11.59
C LEU A 166 43.53 -12.22 -11.52
N SER A 167 43.86 -13.51 -11.57
CA SER A 167 45.23 -13.99 -11.34
C SER A 167 45.67 -15.03 -12.36
N ASN A 168 46.97 -15.03 -12.66
CA ASN A 168 47.65 -16.10 -13.39
C ASN A 168 49.10 -16.26 -12.86
N PRO A 169 49.89 -17.23 -13.35
CA PRO A 169 51.27 -17.43 -12.86
C PRO A 169 52.21 -16.22 -12.99
N GLN A 170 51.85 -15.21 -13.79
CA GLN A 170 52.65 -14.02 -14.07
C GLN A 170 52.28 -12.84 -13.16
N GLY A 171 51.11 -12.86 -12.50
CA GLY A 171 50.68 -11.80 -11.58
C GLY A 171 49.19 -11.87 -11.20
N SER A 172 48.76 -10.95 -10.34
CA SER A 172 47.37 -10.82 -9.89
C SER A 172 46.95 -9.35 -9.84
N VAL A 173 45.70 -9.08 -10.17
CA VAL A 173 45.07 -7.75 -10.09
C VAL A 173 43.70 -7.89 -9.43
N GLU A 174 43.42 -7.01 -8.48
CA GLU A 174 42.11 -6.91 -7.83
C GLU A 174 41.24 -5.87 -8.54
N VAL A 175 40.09 -6.29 -9.07
CA VAL A 175 39.14 -5.49 -9.83
C VAL A 175 37.94 -5.19 -8.94
N SER A 176 37.63 -3.91 -8.76
CA SER A 176 36.50 -3.42 -7.96
C SER A 176 35.33 -3.02 -8.85
N GLU A 177 34.20 -2.69 -8.23
CA GLU A 177 33.02 -2.14 -8.89
C GLU A 177 33.36 -0.98 -9.85
N GLY A 178 32.79 -1.03 -11.06
CA GLY A 178 33.03 -0.07 -12.14
C GLY A 178 34.40 -0.22 -12.84
N GLU A 179 35.27 -1.11 -12.37
CA GLU A 179 36.56 -1.41 -13.00
C GLU A 179 36.49 -2.63 -13.93
N GLY A 180 37.44 -2.71 -14.85
CA GLY A 180 37.67 -3.91 -15.66
C GLY A 180 39.12 -4.39 -15.59
N ALA A 181 39.36 -5.61 -16.07
CA ALA A 181 40.71 -6.13 -16.25
C ALA A 181 40.82 -7.00 -17.50
N VAL A 182 42.05 -7.11 -18.00
CA VAL A 182 42.43 -7.93 -19.14
C VAL A 182 43.63 -8.79 -18.78
N ALA A 183 43.57 -10.07 -19.12
CA ALA A 183 44.69 -11.00 -19.08
C ALA A 183 44.91 -11.61 -20.47
N THR A 184 46.17 -11.76 -20.87
CA THR A 184 46.55 -12.46 -22.11
C THR A 184 47.47 -13.62 -21.74
N ILE A 185 47.35 -14.77 -22.42
CA ILE A 185 48.19 -15.95 -22.14
C ILE A 185 49.68 -15.55 -22.13
N GLY A 186 50.36 -15.81 -21.00
CA GLY A 186 51.78 -15.53 -20.82
C GLY A 186 52.13 -14.10 -20.36
N GLN A 187 51.14 -13.23 -20.14
CA GLN A 187 51.33 -11.88 -19.58
C GLN A 187 50.57 -11.71 -18.26
N ALA A 188 51.07 -10.84 -17.37
CA ALA A 188 50.35 -10.53 -16.13
C ALA A 188 49.03 -9.80 -16.41
N PRO A 189 47.96 -10.02 -15.62
CA PRO A 189 46.71 -9.27 -15.74
C PRO A 189 46.93 -7.77 -15.55
N THR A 190 46.12 -6.95 -16.23
CA THR A 190 46.20 -5.48 -16.15
C THR A 190 44.80 -4.88 -15.99
N LYS A 191 44.66 -3.82 -15.18
CA LYS A 191 43.39 -3.07 -15.06
C LYS A 191 43.12 -2.24 -16.31
N ILE A 192 41.84 -2.09 -16.64
CA ILE A 192 41.33 -1.12 -17.60
C ILE A 192 40.27 -0.25 -16.91
N ILE A 193 40.26 1.04 -17.23
CA ILE A 193 39.22 1.97 -16.75
C ILE A 193 38.04 1.87 -17.71
N SER A 194 36.87 1.47 -17.21
CA SER A 194 35.61 1.54 -17.96
C SER A 194 35.07 2.96 -17.87
N VAL A 195 34.71 3.56 -19.02
CA VAL A 195 34.31 4.97 -19.11
C VAL A 195 32.80 5.17 -18.96
N ASN A 196 32.00 4.09 -18.93
CA ASN A 196 30.55 4.19 -18.69
C ASN A 196 29.96 2.84 -18.19
N PRO A 197 29.88 2.59 -16.87
CA PRO A 197 29.24 1.39 -16.31
C PRO A 197 27.70 1.40 -16.43
N ASP A 198 27.09 2.55 -16.70
CA ASP A 198 25.63 2.72 -16.86
C ASP A 198 25.10 2.25 -18.21
N ASP A 199 25.99 1.98 -19.18
CA ASP A 199 25.62 1.31 -20.42
C ASP A 199 25.21 -0.13 -20.08
N ARG A 200 23.89 -0.35 -19.89
CA ARG A 200 23.28 -1.66 -19.63
C ARG A 200 23.91 -2.70 -20.56
N GLU A 201 24.49 -3.75 -19.98
CA GLU A 201 25.17 -4.82 -20.72
C GLU A 201 24.31 -5.29 -21.91
N GLN A 202 24.79 -5.08 -23.13
CA GLN A 202 23.97 -5.24 -24.35
C GLN A 202 23.45 -6.67 -24.54
N MET A 203 24.08 -7.65 -23.89
CA MET A 203 23.62 -9.04 -23.87
C MET A 203 22.30 -9.25 -23.13
N LEU A 204 21.83 -8.25 -22.37
CA LEU A 204 20.61 -8.30 -21.56
C LEU A 204 19.35 -7.91 -22.35
N PHE A 205 19.48 -7.24 -23.51
CA PHE A 205 18.32 -6.89 -24.34
C PHE A 205 17.91 -8.06 -25.25
N TYR A 206 16.61 -8.37 -25.27
CA TYR A 206 16.05 -9.48 -26.03
C TYR A 206 15.00 -8.99 -27.04
N LEU A 207 15.22 -9.29 -28.32
CA LEU A 207 14.19 -9.26 -29.36
C LEU A 207 13.82 -10.71 -29.69
N ASP A 208 12.53 -10.99 -29.87
CA ASP A 208 12.01 -12.28 -30.34
C ASP A 208 11.69 -12.22 -31.85
N LEU A 209 12.03 -13.26 -32.61
CA LEU A 209 11.64 -13.36 -34.01
C LEU A 209 10.12 -13.43 -34.22
N ARG A 210 9.36 -13.95 -33.24
CA ARG A 210 7.90 -14.04 -33.32
C ARG A 210 7.27 -12.66 -33.50
N ASP A 211 7.67 -11.69 -32.69
CA ASP A 211 7.10 -10.33 -32.72
C ASP A 211 7.42 -9.62 -34.04
N GLY A 212 8.46 -10.08 -34.74
CA GLY A 212 8.77 -9.65 -36.10
C GLY A 212 7.63 -9.87 -37.10
N PHE A 213 6.74 -10.86 -36.89
CA PHE A 213 5.57 -11.07 -37.75
C PHE A 213 4.53 -9.94 -37.64
N ASP A 214 4.44 -9.27 -36.49
CA ASP A 214 3.47 -8.19 -36.27
C ASP A 214 3.94 -6.87 -36.91
N LEU A 215 5.25 -6.75 -37.13
CA LEU A 215 5.87 -5.65 -37.86
C LEU A 215 5.88 -5.87 -39.39
N MET A 216 5.35 -6.98 -39.90
CA MET A 216 5.31 -7.31 -41.35
C MET A 216 4.01 -6.84 -42.00
N PRO A 217 3.99 -5.70 -42.71
CA PRO A 217 2.83 -5.37 -43.52
C PRO A 217 2.73 -6.33 -44.71
N THR A 218 1.50 -6.77 -44.99
CA THR A 218 1.21 -7.57 -46.19
C THR A 218 0.88 -6.69 -47.41
N SER A 219 0.76 -5.37 -47.20
CA SER A 219 0.59 -4.36 -48.24
C SER A 219 1.92 -3.67 -48.59
N PRO A 220 2.16 -3.30 -49.87
CA PRO A 220 3.31 -2.52 -50.29
C PRO A 220 3.12 -1.01 -50.05
N LEU A 221 1.92 -0.59 -49.63
CA LEU A 221 1.59 0.81 -49.39
C LEU A 221 2.20 1.28 -48.07
N ARG A 222 2.59 2.55 -48.01
CA ARG A 222 2.96 3.24 -46.76
C ARG A 222 1.76 3.34 -45.81
N ALA A 223 2.03 3.50 -44.51
CA ALA A 223 1.01 3.58 -43.46
C ALA A 223 -0.10 4.63 -43.76
N ASP A 224 0.26 5.84 -44.17
CA ASP A 224 -0.68 6.93 -44.50
C ASP A 224 -1.62 6.58 -45.67
N ARG A 225 -1.08 5.88 -46.67
CA ARG A 225 -1.83 5.39 -47.84
C ARG A 225 -2.71 4.21 -47.47
N MET A 226 -2.22 3.27 -46.67
CA MET A 226 -3.03 2.14 -46.16
C MET A 226 -4.23 2.64 -45.36
N ALA A 227 -4.05 3.64 -44.49
CA ALA A 227 -5.14 4.23 -43.72
C ALA A 227 -6.21 4.90 -44.62
N SER A 228 -5.77 5.55 -45.70
CA SER A 228 -6.67 6.16 -46.69
C SER A 228 -7.44 5.11 -47.50
N GLU A 229 -6.76 4.06 -47.95
CA GLU A 229 -7.37 2.93 -48.67
C GLU A 229 -8.34 2.15 -47.78
N ARG A 230 -7.97 1.87 -46.53
CA ARG A 230 -8.85 1.25 -45.53
C ARG A 230 -10.18 2.00 -45.41
N ARG A 231 -10.13 3.33 -45.25
CA ARG A 231 -11.35 4.17 -45.19
C ARG A 231 -12.17 4.10 -46.48
N ARG A 232 -11.53 4.20 -47.64
CA ARG A 232 -12.19 4.11 -48.95
C ARG A 232 -12.89 2.76 -49.13
N LEU A 233 -12.20 1.66 -48.85
CA LEU A 233 -12.69 0.30 -49.06
C LEU A 233 -13.80 -0.06 -48.07
N LEU A 234 -13.69 0.35 -46.79
CA LEU A 234 -14.74 0.14 -45.80
C LEU A 234 -16.02 0.91 -46.12
N ALA A 235 -15.91 2.10 -46.73
CA ALA A 235 -17.06 2.89 -47.16
C ALA A 235 -17.81 2.31 -48.38
N LEU A 236 -17.16 1.44 -49.17
CA LEU A 236 -17.83 0.74 -50.27
C LEU A 236 -18.73 -0.39 -49.73
N PRO A 237 -20.00 -0.48 -50.18
CA PRO A 237 -20.87 -1.61 -49.85
C PRO A 237 -20.22 -2.95 -50.23
N PRO A 238 -20.33 -4.02 -49.40
CA PRO A 238 -19.70 -5.31 -49.65
C PRO A 238 -20.00 -5.90 -51.04
N GLU A 239 -21.18 -5.64 -51.58
CA GLU A 239 -21.64 -6.14 -52.89
C GLU A 239 -20.93 -5.47 -54.07
N ARG A 240 -20.38 -4.26 -53.85
CA ARG A 240 -19.67 -3.49 -54.87
C ARG A 240 -18.15 -3.73 -54.87
N ARG A 241 -17.63 -4.43 -53.86
CA ARG A 241 -16.19 -4.72 -53.73
C ARG A 241 -15.77 -5.82 -54.72
N THR A 242 -14.86 -5.47 -55.60
CA THR A 242 -14.19 -6.42 -56.51
C THR A 242 -13.30 -7.37 -55.72
N THR A 243 -12.82 -8.45 -56.36
CA THR A 243 -11.85 -9.36 -55.72
C THR A 243 -10.58 -8.61 -55.30
N GLU A 244 -10.17 -7.60 -56.08
CA GLU A 244 -9.01 -6.78 -55.78
C GLU A 244 -9.25 -5.90 -54.55
N ASP A 245 -10.43 -5.27 -54.46
CA ASP A 245 -10.84 -4.47 -53.31
C ASP A 245 -10.87 -5.31 -52.02
N TRP A 246 -11.33 -6.57 -52.11
CA TRP A 246 -11.33 -7.48 -50.96
C TRP A 246 -9.92 -7.89 -50.53
N LEU A 247 -9.00 -8.11 -51.48
CA LEU A 247 -7.61 -8.45 -51.17
C LEU A 247 -6.87 -7.27 -50.56
N GLU A 248 -6.99 -6.09 -51.16
CA GLU A 248 -6.39 -4.86 -50.63
C GLU A 248 -6.97 -4.53 -49.24
N LEU A 249 -8.27 -4.74 -49.04
CA LEU A 249 -8.88 -4.62 -47.71
C LEU A 249 -8.27 -5.61 -46.71
N ALA A 250 -8.11 -6.89 -47.06
CA ALA A 250 -7.50 -7.87 -46.16
C ALA A 250 -6.05 -7.48 -45.78
N GLU A 251 -5.28 -6.95 -46.73
CA GLU A 251 -3.90 -6.51 -46.49
C GLU A 251 -3.82 -5.30 -45.55
N VAL A 252 -4.65 -4.27 -45.76
CA VAL A 252 -4.67 -3.11 -44.86
C VAL A 252 -5.27 -3.48 -43.50
N GLN A 253 -6.25 -4.39 -43.46
CA GLN A 253 -6.81 -4.89 -42.21
C GLN A 253 -5.77 -5.64 -41.37
N SER A 254 -4.85 -6.37 -42.00
CA SER A 254 -3.81 -7.08 -41.26
C SER A 254 -2.90 -6.12 -40.48
N ALA A 255 -2.70 -4.90 -40.97
CA ALA A 255 -1.86 -3.89 -40.35
C ALA A 255 -2.58 -3.01 -39.30
N PHE A 256 -3.91 -2.82 -39.42
CA PHE A 256 -4.67 -1.90 -38.55
C PHE A 256 -5.76 -2.58 -37.73
N ASP A 257 -6.55 -3.47 -38.32
CA ASP A 257 -7.72 -4.10 -37.69
C ASP A 257 -7.42 -5.44 -37.03
N GLY A 258 -6.24 -5.99 -37.31
CA GLY A 258 -5.74 -7.23 -36.72
C GLY A 258 -6.00 -8.45 -37.59
N ARG A 259 -5.33 -9.54 -37.21
CA ARG A 259 -5.25 -10.80 -37.96
C ARG A 259 -6.63 -11.45 -38.17
N GLN A 260 -7.52 -11.37 -37.17
CA GLN A 260 -8.86 -11.93 -37.25
C GLN A 260 -9.74 -11.23 -38.29
N ALA A 261 -9.67 -9.91 -38.38
CA ALA A 261 -10.40 -9.12 -39.37
C ALA A 261 -9.90 -9.45 -40.79
N ALA A 262 -8.58 -9.51 -40.98
CA ALA A 262 -7.97 -9.91 -42.24
C ALA A 262 -8.40 -11.33 -42.66
N ALA A 263 -8.34 -12.30 -41.73
CA ALA A 263 -8.78 -13.68 -41.97
C ALA A 263 -10.27 -13.75 -42.36
N ALA A 264 -11.15 -13.03 -41.65
CA ALA A 264 -12.57 -12.98 -41.95
C ALA A 264 -12.85 -12.42 -43.35
N THR A 265 -12.08 -11.40 -43.76
CA THR A 265 -12.15 -10.84 -45.10
C THR A 265 -11.65 -11.83 -46.16
N LEU A 266 -10.56 -12.55 -45.91
CA LEU A 266 -10.06 -13.60 -46.81
C LEU A 266 -11.10 -14.70 -47.07
N GLN A 267 -11.94 -15.04 -46.09
CA GLN A 267 -13.01 -16.03 -46.28
C GLN A 267 -14.01 -15.61 -47.38
N LYS A 268 -14.22 -14.31 -47.62
CA LYS A 268 -15.08 -13.80 -48.70
C LYS A 268 -14.48 -13.99 -50.10
N ILE A 269 -13.17 -14.29 -50.15
CA ILE A 269 -12.37 -14.43 -51.36
C ILE A 269 -12.17 -15.90 -51.73
N ARG A 270 -12.10 -16.80 -50.75
CA ARG A 270 -11.79 -18.24 -50.92
C ARG A 270 -12.78 -19.04 -51.79
N GLY A 271 -13.93 -18.47 -52.15
CA GLY A 271 -14.89 -19.04 -53.13
C GLY A 271 -14.80 -18.47 -54.54
N ARG A 272 -13.88 -17.55 -54.82
CA ARG A 272 -13.71 -16.87 -56.11
C ARG A 272 -12.55 -17.47 -56.91
N LYS A 273 -12.57 -17.34 -58.24
CA LYS A 273 -11.40 -17.68 -59.08
C LYS A 273 -10.33 -16.59 -58.94
N LEU A 274 -9.17 -16.96 -58.39
CA LEU A 274 -8.03 -16.05 -58.19
C LEU A 274 -6.96 -16.27 -59.25
N THR A 275 -6.29 -15.20 -59.65
CA THR A 275 -5.04 -15.28 -60.43
C THR A 275 -3.90 -15.79 -59.53
N ALA A 276 -2.79 -16.27 -60.13
CA ALA A 276 -1.63 -16.74 -59.36
C ALA A 276 -1.05 -15.65 -58.43
N ALA A 277 -1.02 -14.38 -58.88
CA ALA A 277 -0.57 -13.26 -58.07
C ALA A 277 -1.53 -12.95 -56.92
N GLN A 278 -2.85 -13.03 -57.15
CA GLN A 278 -3.87 -12.85 -56.11
C GLN A 278 -3.81 -13.98 -55.08
N GLN A 279 -3.64 -15.24 -55.51
CA GLN A 279 -3.48 -16.37 -54.61
C GLN A 279 -2.22 -16.23 -53.76
N ALA A 280 -1.11 -15.74 -54.32
CA ALA A 280 0.12 -15.51 -53.56
C ALA A 280 -0.03 -14.45 -52.47
N ARG A 281 -0.87 -13.42 -52.68
CA ARG A 281 -1.19 -12.43 -51.64
C ARG A 281 -2.04 -13.03 -50.51
N VAL A 282 -3.01 -13.89 -50.84
CA VAL A 282 -3.76 -14.67 -49.83
C VAL A 282 -2.80 -15.56 -49.03
N ASP A 283 -1.93 -16.30 -49.72
CA ASP A 283 -0.95 -17.19 -49.10
C ASP A 283 0.03 -16.39 -48.19
N LEU A 284 0.40 -15.15 -48.56
CA LEU A 284 1.24 -14.26 -47.74
C LEU A 284 0.56 -13.88 -46.41
N ILE A 285 -0.70 -13.46 -46.45
CA ILE A 285 -1.47 -13.10 -45.24
C ILE A 285 -1.69 -14.34 -44.36
N ASP A 286 -2.05 -15.47 -44.96
CA ASP A 286 -2.19 -16.73 -44.23
C ASP A 286 -0.85 -17.18 -43.60
N ALA A 287 0.28 -16.90 -44.26
CA ALA A 287 1.61 -17.19 -43.74
C ALA A 287 1.95 -16.32 -42.51
N THR A 288 1.69 -15.01 -42.56
CA THR A 288 1.92 -14.11 -41.42
C THR A 288 1.02 -14.50 -40.23
N ILE A 289 -0.25 -14.84 -40.49
CA ILE A 289 -1.17 -15.32 -39.43
C ILE A 289 -0.67 -16.63 -38.82
N ALA A 290 -0.27 -17.60 -39.65
CA ALA A 290 0.28 -18.86 -39.16
C ALA A 290 1.57 -18.65 -38.34
N GLY A 291 2.42 -17.70 -38.73
CA GLY A 291 3.63 -17.33 -38.00
C GLY A 291 3.31 -16.82 -36.59
N SER A 292 2.43 -15.82 -36.47
CA SER A 292 2.05 -15.26 -35.17
C SER A 292 1.30 -16.26 -34.27
N GLU A 293 0.60 -17.24 -34.85
CA GLU A 293 -0.11 -18.34 -34.16
C GLU A 293 0.82 -19.51 -33.76
N LYS A 294 2.15 -19.35 -33.86
CA LYS A 294 3.14 -20.40 -33.57
C LYS A 294 3.05 -21.62 -34.48
N ARG A 295 2.37 -21.53 -35.63
CA ARG A 295 2.30 -22.58 -36.67
C ARG A 295 3.44 -22.42 -37.68
N TYR A 296 4.67 -22.39 -37.17
CA TYR A 296 5.87 -22.00 -37.93
C TYR A 296 6.14 -22.88 -39.17
N SER A 297 5.96 -24.20 -39.05
CA SER A 297 6.13 -25.13 -40.18
C SER A 297 5.14 -24.87 -41.32
N ASP A 298 3.91 -24.46 -41.00
CA ASP A 298 2.89 -24.10 -42.00
C ASP A 298 3.20 -22.74 -42.61
N ALA A 299 3.57 -21.76 -41.77
CA ALA A 299 3.99 -20.43 -42.21
C ALA A 299 5.15 -20.52 -43.21
N ALA A 300 6.18 -21.32 -42.90
CA ALA A 300 7.33 -21.53 -43.79
C ALA A 300 6.93 -22.07 -45.16
N LYS A 301 6.00 -23.03 -45.21
CA LYS A 301 5.45 -23.58 -46.47
C LYS A 301 4.66 -22.54 -47.25
N LEU A 302 3.83 -21.75 -46.56
CA LEU A 302 3.00 -20.72 -47.19
C LEU A 302 3.85 -19.57 -47.75
N PHE A 303 4.84 -19.08 -47.00
CA PHE A 303 5.80 -18.08 -47.50
C PHE A 303 6.55 -18.58 -48.73
N GLN A 304 7.03 -19.82 -48.72
CA GLN A 304 7.72 -20.42 -49.85
C GLN A 304 6.81 -20.55 -51.09
N LYS A 305 5.53 -20.89 -50.88
CA LYS A 305 4.53 -21.02 -51.95
C LYS A 305 4.17 -19.67 -52.58
N ALA A 306 4.09 -18.60 -51.79
CA ALA A 306 3.75 -17.26 -52.27
C ALA A 306 4.88 -16.61 -53.09
N LEU A 307 6.13 -16.88 -52.71
CA LEU A 307 7.34 -16.17 -53.16
C LEU A 307 7.47 -15.93 -54.69
N PRO A 308 7.19 -16.91 -55.58
CA PRO A 308 7.39 -16.75 -57.03
C PRO A 308 6.47 -15.73 -57.70
N HIS A 309 5.31 -15.45 -57.11
CA HIS A 309 4.24 -14.67 -57.73
C HIS A 309 3.95 -13.33 -57.04
N LEU A 310 4.71 -12.98 -56.01
CA LEU A 310 4.65 -11.67 -55.33
C LEU A 310 5.47 -10.60 -56.05
N ASP A 311 5.05 -9.34 -55.93
CA ASP A 311 5.84 -8.17 -56.33
C ASP A 311 7.11 -8.00 -55.45
N PRO A 312 8.09 -7.18 -55.84
CA PRO A 312 9.35 -7.05 -55.11
C PRO A 312 9.21 -6.71 -53.62
N THR A 313 8.25 -5.85 -53.24
CA THR A 313 8.07 -5.42 -51.85
C THR A 313 7.49 -6.54 -51.01
N ARG A 314 6.40 -7.17 -51.47
CA ARG A 314 5.79 -8.32 -50.77
C ARG A 314 6.69 -9.55 -50.77
N ARG A 315 7.47 -9.77 -51.84
CA ARG A 315 8.45 -10.86 -51.91
C ARG A 315 9.51 -10.73 -50.83
N ASN A 316 9.94 -9.50 -50.53
CA ASN A 316 10.88 -9.25 -49.43
C ASN A 316 10.26 -9.62 -48.06
N MET A 317 8.99 -9.28 -47.83
CA MET A 317 8.28 -9.71 -46.61
C MET A 317 8.18 -11.24 -46.53
N ALA A 318 7.88 -11.92 -47.64
CA ALA A 318 7.85 -13.38 -47.68
C ALA A 318 9.23 -14.03 -47.43
N GLN A 319 10.33 -13.38 -47.85
CA GLN A 319 11.68 -13.86 -47.59
C GLN A 319 12.05 -13.78 -46.10
N TYR A 320 11.81 -12.63 -45.47
CA TYR A 320 12.04 -12.46 -44.02
C TYR A 320 11.08 -13.29 -43.17
N GLY A 321 9.79 -13.29 -43.48
CA GLY A 321 8.80 -14.14 -42.81
C GLY A 321 9.09 -15.63 -42.96
N GLY A 322 9.52 -16.07 -44.14
CA GLY A 322 9.98 -17.43 -44.36
C GLY A 322 11.24 -17.77 -43.54
N TYR A 323 12.18 -16.83 -43.43
CA TYR A 323 13.36 -16.96 -42.57
C TYR A 323 12.94 -17.11 -41.09
N PHE A 324 12.12 -16.20 -40.54
CA PHE A 324 11.65 -16.29 -39.16
C PHE A 324 10.92 -17.61 -38.90
N ALA A 325 10.00 -18.00 -39.80
CA ALA A 325 9.24 -19.23 -39.65
C ALA A 325 10.11 -20.48 -39.68
N ARG A 326 11.15 -20.54 -40.52
CA ARG A 326 12.08 -21.68 -40.53
C ARG A 326 12.98 -21.71 -39.31
N SER A 327 13.51 -20.56 -38.89
CA SER A 327 14.34 -20.44 -37.68
C SER A 327 13.57 -20.82 -36.40
N LEU A 328 12.28 -20.49 -36.33
CA LEU A 328 11.42 -20.85 -35.20
C LEU A 328 10.88 -22.29 -35.27
N ALA A 329 10.72 -22.86 -36.49
CA ALA A 329 10.29 -24.25 -36.67
C ALA A 329 11.42 -25.26 -36.37
N ASP A 330 12.67 -24.90 -36.65
CA ASP A 330 13.86 -25.70 -36.32
C ASP A 330 14.94 -24.83 -35.65
N PRO A 331 14.82 -24.57 -34.34
CA PRO A 331 15.79 -23.79 -33.57
C PRO A 331 17.22 -24.34 -33.61
N ALA A 332 17.41 -25.64 -33.89
CA ALA A 332 18.73 -26.25 -33.95
C ALA A 332 19.47 -25.93 -35.26
N HIS A 333 18.76 -25.42 -36.28
CA HIS A 333 19.32 -25.09 -37.57
C HIS A 333 19.64 -23.59 -37.70
N ALA A 334 20.90 -23.26 -37.93
CA ALA A 334 21.33 -21.89 -38.20
C ALA A 334 21.09 -21.51 -39.67
N GLU A 335 19.97 -20.84 -39.92
CA GLU A 335 19.59 -20.32 -41.25
C GLU A 335 20.25 -18.94 -41.50
N PRO A 336 20.79 -18.64 -42.70
CA PRO A 336 21.29 -17.31 -43.02
C PRO A 336 20.14 -16.31 -43.30
N PRO A 337 20.23 -15.05 -42.82
CA PRO A 337 19.20 -14.05 -43.09
C PRO A 337 19.20 -13.64 -44.58
N PRO A 338 18.07 -13.13 -45.10
CA PRO A 338 17.99 -12.63 -46.48
C PRO A 338 19.04 -11.55 -46.79
N ALA A 339 19.69 -11.65 -47.96
CA ALA A 339 20.80 -10.77 -48.34
C ALA A 339 20.39 -9.43 -48.96
N ASN A 340 19.18 -9.33 -49.52
CA ASN A 340 18.70 -8.15 -50.24
C ASN A 340 17.50 -7.54 -49.51
N THR A 341 17.46 -6.21 -49.41
CA THR A 341 16.35 -5.46 -48.83
C THR A 341 15.73 -4.51 -49.83
N THR A 342 14.40 -4.45 -49.85
CA THR A 342 13.63 -3.57 -50.75
C THR A 342 12.62 -2.76 -49.95
N GLY A 343 12.62 -1.43 -50.15
CA GLY A 343 11.66 -0.51 -49.52
C GLY A 343 11.89 -0.25 -48.02
N PRO A 344 11.06 0.60 -47.40
CA PRO A 344 11.15 0.96 -45.97
C PRO A 344 10.88 -0.25 -45.06
N TYR A 345 9.81 -1.01 -45.30
CA TYR A 345 9.49 -2.22 -44.51
C TYR A 345 10.56 -3.31 -44.62
N GLY A 346 11.25 -3.40 -45.76
CA GLY A 346 12.41 -4.26 -45.91
C GLY A 346 13.57 -3.89 -45.01
N ALA A 347 13.80 -2.59 -44.83
CA ALA A 347 14.81 -2.09 -43.91
C ALA A 347 14.40 -2.30 -42.45
N ILE A 348 13.11 -2.21 -42.12
CA ILE A 348 12.58 -2.55 -40.78
C ILE A 348 12.84 -4.04 -40.48
N MET A 349 12.52 -4.95 -41.40
CA MET A 349 12.81 -6.38 -41.21
C MET A 349 14.30 -6.67 -41.06
N GLN A 350 15.15 -5.99 -41.84
CA GLN A 350 16.60 -6.09 -41.71
C GLN A 350 17.09 -5.57 -40.36
N ALA A 351 16.59 -4.41 -39.92
CA ALA A 351 16.92 -3.82 -38.64
C ALA A 351 16.54 -4.77 -37.50
N TYR A 352 15.29 -5.25 -37.49
CA TYR A 352 14.77 -6.16 -36.47
C TYR A 352 15.55 -7.49 -36.43
N THR A 353 15.81 -8.09 -37.60
CA THR A 353 16.66 -9.29 -37.72
C THR A 353 18.08 -9.03 -37.20
N THR A 354 18.64 -7.86 -37.52
CA THR A 354 19.97 -7.48 -37.03
C THR A 354 19.96 -7.25 -35.53
N GLY A 355 18.89 -6.69 -34.97
CA GLY A 355 18.72 -6.56 -33.53
C GLY A 355 18.68 -7.92 -32.82
N PHE A 356 17.91 -8.86 -33.38
CA PHE A 356 17.87 -10.24 -32.90
C PHE A 356 19.23 -10.95 -32.96
N LEU A 357 19.98 -10.76 -34.05
CA LEU A 357 21.29 -11.40 -34.31
C LEU A 357 22.49 -10.67 -33.70
N LYS A 358 22.35 -9.39 -33.35
CA LYS A 358 23.40 -8.54 -32.77
C LYS A 358 22.87 -7.89 -31.49
N ASP A 359 22.26 -6.72 -31.60
CA ASP A 359 21.78 -5.88 -30.49
C ASP A 359 20.84 -4.76 -31.01
N PRO A 360 19.99 -4.16 -30.16
CA PRO A 360 19.06 -3.09 -30.57
C PRO A 360 19.74 -1.83 -31.15
N ARG A 361 20.96 -1.48 -30.69
CA ARG A 361 21.70 -0.31 -31.22
C ARG A 361 22.07 -0.52 -32.69
N ALA A 362 22.46 -1.72 -33.08
CA ALA A 362 22.71 -2.09 -34.48
C ALA A 362 21.44 -2.01 -35.34
N ALA A 363 20.26 -2.33 -34.78
CA ALA A 363 18.98 -2.17 -35.45
C ALA A 363 18.67 -0.68 -35.69
N ILE A 364 18.84 0.17 -34.66
CA ILE A 364 18.66 1.63 -34.75
C ILE A 364 19.51 2.23 -35.88
N GLU A 365 20.77 1.84 -36.00
CA GLU A 365 21.67 2.37 -37.04
C GLU A 365 21.23 1.98 -38.46
N ILE A 366 20.59 0.81 -38.62
CA ILE A 366 19.98 0.42 -39.90
C ILE A 366 18.75 1.29 -40.19
N ILE A 367 17.90 1.55 -39.19
CA ILE A 367 16.74 2.42 -39.34
C ILE A 367 17.15 3.85 -39.70
N LYS A 368 18.14 4.44 -39.04
CA LYS A 368 18.66 5.78 -39.38
C LYS A 368 19.14 5.87 -40.83
N LYS A 369 19.84 4.86 -41.33
CA LYS A 369 20.26 4.79 -42.74
C LYS A 369 19.06 4.64 -43.68
N ALA A 370 18.03 3.91 -43.26
CA ALA A 370 16.79 3.77 -44.02
C ALA A 370 16.01 5.09 -44.09
N GLU A 371 15.94 5.86 -43.00
CA GLU A 371 15.31 7.18 -42.96
C GLU A 371 15.97 8.14 -43.94
N GLN A 372 17.30 8.13 -44.07
CA GLN A 372 18.01 8.93 -45.08
C GLN A 372 17.63 8.54 -46.51
N ARG A 373 17.36 7.25 -46.75
CA ARG A 373 16.96 6.73 -48.07
C ARG A 373 15.48 6.95 -48.37
N TYR A 374 14.64 7.00 -47.34
CA TYR A 374 13.18 7.12 -47.42
C TYR A 374 12.69 8.23 -46.46
N PRO A 375 13.04 9.51 -46.71
CA PRO A 375 12.85 10.61 -45.73
C PRO A 375 11.40 10.98 -45.44
N ASP A 376 10.47 10.53 -46.29
CA ASP A 376 9.05 10.85 -46.21
C ASP A 376 8.21 9.73 -45.56
N ASP A 377 8.82 8.62 -45.14
CA ASP A 377 8.11 7.49 -44.53
C ASP A 377 8.00 7.68 -43.00
N PRO A 378 6.78 7.79 -42.44
CA PRO A 378 6.59 8.02 -41.00
C PRO A 378 6.85 6.78 -40.14
N THR A 379 6.84 5.57 -40.71
CA THR A 379 6.96 4.33 -39.93
C THR A 379 8.40 4.06 -39.50
N LEU A 380 9.39 4.44 -40.32
CA LEU A 380 10.81 4.30 -39.96
C LEU A 380 11.17 5.01 -38.63
N PRO A 381 10.91 6.32 -38.46
CA PRO A 381 11.17 6.99 -37.19
C PRO A 381 10.27 6.47 -36.05
N ALA A 382 9.04 6.00 -36.32
CA ALA A 382 8.22 5.37 -35.28
C ALA A 382 8.85 4.06 -34.73
N ILE A 383 9.43 3.23 -35.60
CA ILE A 383 10.17 2.03 -35.17
C ILE A 383 11.46 2.42 -34.44
N ARG A 384 12.17 3.46 -34.91
CA ARG A 384 13.34 3.98 -34.21
C ARG A 384 12.99 4.40 -32.78
N ALA A 385 11.84 5.06 -32.58
CA ALA A 385 11.37 5.43 -31.24
C ALA A 385 11.17 4.22 -30.33
N GLN A 386 10.51 3.15 -30.80
CA GLN A 386 10.32 1.92 -30.02
C GLN A 386 11.64 1.19 -29.72
N LEU A 387 12.59 1.18 -30.67
CA LEU A 387 13.92 0.61 -30.42
C LEU A 387 14.74 1.47 -29.45
N ALA A 388 14.61 2.79 -29.51
CA ALA A 388 15.27 3.71 -28.60
C ALA A 388 14.73 3.59 -27.17
N GLU A 389 13.41 3.36 -27.02
CA GLU A 389 12.75 3.02 -25.75
C GLU A 389 13.38 1.77 -25.11
N LEU A 390 13.59 0.70 -25.89
CA LEU A 390 14.28 -0.51 -25.40
C LEU A 390 15.69 -0.23 -24.87
N THR A 391 16.38 0.78 -25.41
CA THR A 391 17.73 1.16 -24.97
C THR A 391 17.76 2.32 -23.97
N ASP A 392 16.60 2.82 -23.52
CA ASP A 392 16.44 4.04 -22.70
C ASP A 392 17.16 5.28 -23.29
N ASP A 393 17.25 5.39 -24.62
CA ASP A 393 17.83 6.56 -25.31
C ASP A 393 16.75 7.64 -25.51
N ARG A 394 16.51 8.42 -24.46
CA ARG A 394 15.41 9.39 -24.34
C ARG A 394 15.44 10.48 -25.41
N GLU A 395 16.62 11.02 -25.71
CA GLU A 395 16.80 12.06 -26.71
C GLU A 395 16.46 11.53 -28.10
N GLN A 396 16.96 10.34 -28.43
CA GLN A 396 16.68 9.72 -29.71
C GLN A 396 15.21 9.30 -29.84
N MET A 397 14.60 8.82 -28.75
CA MET A 397 13.18 8.49 -28.71
C MET A 397 12.32 9.72 -29.00
N LYS A 398 12.57 10.84 -28.31
CA LYS A 398 11.86 12.11 -28.52
C LYS A 398 12.00 12.62 -29.96
N GLU A 399 13.23 12.70 -30.46
CA GLU A 399 13.52 13.14 -31.83
C GLU A 399 12.77 12.27 -32.87
N ALA A 400 12.77 10.95 -32.67
CA ALA A 400 12.12 10.00 -33.54
C ALA A 400 10.58 10.13 -33.52
N ILE A 401 9.99 10.32 -32.34
CA ILE A 401 8.55 10.56 -32.16
C ILE A 401 8.14 11.84 -32.90
N GLU A 402 8.83 12.96 -32.63
CA GLU A 402 8.54 14.25 -33.25
C GLU A 402 8.68 14.17 -34.78
N ARG A 403 9.74 13.49 -35.26
CA ARG A 403 9.92 13.29 -36.70
C ARG A 403 8.79 12.50 -37.33
N SER A 404 8.38 11.38 -36.72
CA SER A 404 7.28 10.55 -37.24
C SER A 404 5.96 11.34 -37.29
N LEU A 405 5.60 12.00 -36.19
CA LEU A 405 4.34 12.76 -36.09
C LEU A 405 4.32 14.03 -36.93
N SER A 406 5.49 14.60 -37.30
CA SER A 406 5.59 15.68 -38.27
C SER A 406 5.26 15.24 -39.71
N LEU A 407 5.50 13.96 -40.02
CA LEU A 407 5.20 13.35 -41.33
C LEU A 407 3.76 12.84 -41.38
N ASP A 408 3.27 12.23 -40.30
CA ASP A 408 1.90 11.75 -40.14
C ASP A 408 1.43 11.91 -38.68
N PRO A 409 0.61 12.95 -38.38
CA PRO A 409 0.11 13.21 -37.03
C PRO A 409 -0.79 12.10 -36.46
N ASP A 410 -1.36 11.25 -37.32
CA ASP A 410 -2.23 10.13 -36.96
C ASP A 410 -1.50 8.78 -37.11
N HIS A 411 -0.16 8.74 -37.06
CA HIS A 411 0.58 7.48 -37.14
C HIS A 411 0.43 6.67 -35.84
N PRO A 412 -0.24 5.49 -35.84
CA PRO A 412 -0.63 4.81 -34.59
C PRO A 412 0.56 4.41 -33.72
N MET A 413 1.63 3.87 -34.31
CA MET A 413 2.82 3.45 -33.54
C MET A 413 3.57 4.64 -32.92
N ALA A 414 3.51 5.81 -33.57
CA ALA A 414 4.19 7.00 -33.07
C ALA A 414 3.40 7.66 -31.95
N LEU A 415 2.07 7.62 -32.02
CA LEU A 415 1.18 7.99 -30.92
C LEU A 415 1.38 7.06 -29.72
N SER A 416 1.46 5.74 -29.91
CA SER A 416 1.77 4.80 -28.82
C SER A 416 3.14 5.06 -28.20
N ALA A 417 4.17 5.32 -29.02
CA ALA A 417 5.51 5.68 -28.51
C ALA A 417 5.50 7.03 -27.78
N ARG A 418 4.75 8.03 -28.26
CA ARG A 418 4.57 9.31 -27.55
C ARG A 418 3.85 9.13 -26.23
N ALA A 419 2.85 8.25 -26.17
CA ALA A 419 2.17 7.92 -24.93
C ALA A 419 3.12 7.30 -23.91
N GLY A 420 3.97 6.35 -24.33
CA GLY A 420 5.03 5.80 -23.48
C GLY A 420 5.99 6.88 -23.00
N TYR A 421 6.43 7.77 -23.89
CA TYR A 421 7.31 8.90 -23.53
C TYR A 421 6.65 9.85 -22.52
N ARG A 422 5.39 10.21 -22.74
CA ARG A 422 4.58 11.07 -21.88
C ARG A 422 4.38 10.47 -20.50
N ALA A 423 4.00 9.20 -20.43
CA ALA A 423 3.77 8.53 -19.15
C ALA A 423 5.06 8.35 -18.36
N THR A 424 6.14 7.92 -19.00
CA THR A 424 7.39 7.54 -18.31
C THR A 424 8.30 8.73 -18.00
N TYR A 425 8.39 9.73 -18.88
CA TYR A 425 9.38 10.82 -18.76
C TYR A 425 8.77 12.20 -18.54
N GLU A 426 7.56 12.47 -19.06
CA GLU A 426 6.86 13.74 -18.83
C GLU A 426 5.86 13.65 -17.65
N SER A 427 5.56 12.41 -17.20
CA SER A 427 4.52 12.10 -16.23
C SER A 427 3.16 12.74 -16.59
N ASP A 428 2.83 12.79 -17.88
CA ASP A 428 1.57 13.28 -18.45
C ASP A 428 0.65 12.08 -18.76
N ILE A 429 -0.06 11.58 -17.72
CA ILE A 429 -0.89 10.39 -17.83
C ILE A 429 -2.12 10.65 -18.70
N ASP A 430 -2.72 11.84 -18.57
CA ASP A 430 -3.89 12.23 -19.37
C ASP A 430 -3.54 12.35 -20.87
N GLY A 431 -2.40 12.98 -21.20
CA GLY A 431 -1.90 13.06 -22.57
C GLY A 431 -1.53 11.70 -23.14
N ALA A 432 -0.94 10.83 -22.32
CA ALA A 432 -0.65 9.44 -22.70
C ALA A 432 -1.94 8.63 -22.97
N LEU A 433 -2.96 8.77 -22.12
CA LEU A 433 -4.28 8.15 -22.31
C LEU A 433 -4.95 8.65 -23.60
N ALA A 434 -4.88 9.95 -23.88
CA ALA A 434 -5.41 10.52 -25.12
C ALA A 434 -4.72 9.93 -26.36
N ASP A 435 -3.39 9.81 -26.34
CA ASP A 435 -2.61 9.25 -27.42
C ASP A 435 -2.87 7.76 -27.64
N LEU A 436 -2.93 6.94 -26.58
CA LEU A 436 -3.26 5.52 -26.68
C LEU A 436 -4.69 5.31 -27.22
N ASN A 437 -5.66 6.06 -26.70
CA ASN A 437 -7.05 5.98 -27.19
C ASN A 437 -7.14 6.37 -28.66
N ARG A 438 -6.40 7.40 -29.09
CA ARG A 438 -6.31 7.80 -30.50
C ARG A 438 -5.66 6.71 -31.35
N ALA A 439 -4.54 6.14 -30.90
CA ALA A 439 -3.85 5.04 -31.58
C ALA A 439 -4.75 3.81 -31.75
N ILE A 440 -5.50 3.41 -30.71
CA ILE A 440 -6.45 2.29 -30.74
C ILE A 440 -7.62 2.58 -31.70
N ALA A 441 -8.12 3.82 -31.76
CA ALA A 441 -9.17 4.17 -32.71
C ALA A 441 -8.70 4.06 -34.18
N LEU A 442 -7.43 4.35 -34.43
CA LEU A 442 -6.81 4.28 -35.75
C LEU A 442 -6.41 2.85 -36.14
N ALA A 443 -5.89 2.08 -35.18
CA ALA A 443 -5.43 0.69 -35.32
C ALA A 443 -6.01 -0.21 -34.21
N PRO A 444 -7.30 -0.60 -34.28
CA PRO A 444 -7.96 -1.36 -33.23
C PRO A 444 -7.45 -2.80 -33.04
N GLY A 445 -6.65 -3.30 -33.98
CA GLY A 445 -6.03 -4.63 -33.93
C GLY A 445 -4.65 -4.67 -33.28
N ALA A 446 -4.13 -3.53 -32.81
CA ALA A 446 -2.81 -3.46 -32.16
C ALA A 446 -2.89 -3.92 -30.69
N SER A 447 -2.73 -5.23 -30.45
CA SER A 447 -2.74 -5.83 -29.10
C SER A 447 -1.74 -5.17 -28.15
N GLY A 448 -0.53 -4.86 -28.63
CA GLY A 448 0.48 -4.17 -27.84
C GLY A 448 0.04 -2.77 -27.34
N THR A 449 -0.71 -2.02 -28.14
CA THR A 449 -1.22 -0.70 -27.70
C THR A 449 -2.35 -0.84 -26.68
N LEU A 450 -3.20 -1.86 -26.80
CA LEU A 450 -4.19 -2.20 -25.76
C LEU A 450 -3.52 -2.67 -24.46
N ASN A 451 -2.40 -3.40 -24.56
CA ASN A 451 -1.59 -3.76 -23.41
C ASN A 451 -0.99 -2.54 -22.72
N SER A 452 -0.41 -1.60 -23.49
CA SER A 452 0.08 -0.32 -22.95
C SER A 452 -1.04 0.48 -22.27
N LEU A 453 -2.26 0.48 -22.84
CA LEU A 453 -3.41 1.08 -22.18
C LEU A 453 -3.75 0.36 -20.87
N GLY A 454 -3.72 -0.97 -20.85
CA GLY A 454 -3.92 -1.76 -19.64
C GLY A 454 -2.90 -1.43 -18.55
N LEU A 455 -1.61 -1.33 -18.91
CA LEU A 455 -0.53 -0.95 -17.99
C LEU A 455 -0.72 0.47 -17.45
N LEU A 456 -1.05 1.43 -18.33
CA LEU A 456 -1.29 2.82 -17.92
C LEU A 456 -2.50 2.93 -16.99
N GLN A 457 -3.60 2.24 -17.30
CA GLN A 457 -4.78 2.18 -16.43
C GLN A 457 -4.46 1.49 -15.09
N SER A 458 -3.64 0.44 -15.09
CA SER A 458 -3.19 -0.23 -13.87
C SER A 458 -2.35 0.69 -12.99
N SER A 459 -1.46 1.50 -13.58
CA SER A 459 -0.56 2.41 -12.85
C SER A 459 -1.29 3.55 -12.12
N ARG A 460 -2.52 3.86 -12.54
CA ARG A 460 -3.41 4.80 -11.86
C ARG A 460 -4.51 4.11 -11.04
N ASP A 461 -4.38 2.81 -10.77
CA ASP A 461 -5.36 2.01 -10.03
C ASP A 461 -6.77 1.94 -10.65
N ALA A 462 -6.90 2.23 -11.96
CA ALA A 462 -8.12 2.05 -12.74
C ALA A 462 -8.29 0.56 -13.14
N ASN A 463 -8.48 -0.25 -12.12
CA ASN A 463 -8.46 -1.71 -12.15
C ASN A 463 -9.43 -2.34 -13.16
N GLY A 464 -10.68 -1.87 -13.20
CA GLY A 464 -11.70 -2.39 -14.10
C GLY A 464 -11.44 -2.03 -15.58
N GLU A 465 -10.93 -0.83 -15.84
CA GLU A 465 -10.52 -0.35 -17.16
C GLU A 465 -9.28 -1.09 -17.66
N ALA A 466 -8.30 -1.32 -16.77
CA ALA A 466 -7.09 -2.09 -17.06
C ALA A 466 -7.43 -3.54 -17.46
N GLU A 467 -8.27 -4.22 -16.68
CA GLU A 467 -8.70 -5.60 -16.96
C GLU A 467 -9.40 -5.71 -18.33
N LYS A 468 -10.28 -4.75 -18.67
CA LYS A 468 -10.95 -4.70 -19.98
C LYS A 468 -9.94 -4.54 -21.12
N ALA A 469 -8.95 -3.66 -20.97
CA ALA A 469 -7.93 -3.43 -21.99
C ALA A 469 -7.06 -4.69 -22.20
N PHE A 470 -6.57 -5.32 -21.11
CA PHE A 470 -5.79 -6.55 -21.18
C PHE A 470 -6.57 -7.72 -21.80
N LYS A 471 -7.82 -7.94 -21.38
CA LYS A 471 -8.67 -9.00 -21.96
C LYS A 471 -8.86 -8.81 -23.47
N LYS A 472 -9.10 -7.57 -23.91
CA LYS A 472 -9.21 -7.25 -25.34
C LYS A 472 -7.88 -7.46 -26.08
N ALA A 473 -6.75 -7.15 -25.46
CA ALA A 473 -5.44 -7.47 -26.04
C ALA A 473 -5.27 -8.98 -26.23
N ILE A 474 -5.60 -9.79 -25.22
CA ILE A 474 -5.54 -11.27 -25.26
C ILE A 474 -6.50 -11.84 -26.32
N GLU A 475 -7.68 -11.26 -26.49
CA GLU A 475 -8.61 -11.66 -27.55
C GLU A 475 -8.01 -11.46 -28.95
N LEU A 476 -7.19 -10.42 -29.15
CA LEU A 476 -6.51 -10.14 -30.41
C LEU A 476 -5.28 -11.02 -30.63
N ASP A 477 -4.50 -11.28 -29.58
CA ASP A 477 -3.35 -12.19 -29.60
C ASP A 477 -3.34 -13.18 -28.42
N PRO A 478 -4.01 -14.34 -28.53
CA PRO A 478 -4.07 -15.31 -27.45
C PRO A 478 -2.76 -16.09 -27.24
N GLN A 479 -1.78 -15.97 -28.14
CA GLN A 479 -0.51 -16.71 -28.14
C GLN A 479 0.67 -15.91 -27.57
N ASP A 480 0.43 -14.64 -27.24
CA ASP A 480 1.41 -13.77 -26.61
C ASP A 480 1.40 -13.95 -25.07
N PRO A 481 2.49 -14.47 -24.46
CA PRO A 481 2.57 -14.65 -23.01
C PRO A 481 2.61 -13.32 -22.23
N LEU A 482 3.08 -12.22 -22.84
CA LEU A 482 3.17 -10.90 -22.20
C LEU A 482 1.81 -10.41 -21.72
N LEU A 483 0.80 -10.53 -22.58
CA LEU A 483 -0.56 -10.04 -22.30
C LEU A 483 -1.18 -10.76 -21.10
N ARG A 484 -0.88 -12.06 -20.96
CA ARG A 484 -1.37 -12.89 -19.85
C ARG A 484 -0.61 -12.63 -18.56
N ALA A 485 0.70 -12.42 -18.64
CA ALA A 485 1.52 -12.06 -17.49
C ALA A 485 1.10 -10.70 -16.91
N ASN A 486 0.84 -9.70 -17.76
CA ASN A 486 0.38 -8.39 -17.27
C ASN A 486 -1.01 -8.48 -16.62
N LEU A 487 -1.94 -9.25 -17.22
CA LEU A 487 -3.25 -9.48 -16.61
C LEU A 487 -3.14 -10.25 -15.28
N SER A 488 -2.22 -11.21 -15.17
CA SER A 488 -2.04 -11.94 -13.92
C SER A 488 -1.45 -11.06 -12.82
N ILE A 489 -0.52 -10.16 -13.15
CA ILE A 489 0.01 -9.17 -12.21
C ILE A 489 -1.10 -8.28 -11.67
N LEU A 490 -1.99 -7.76 -12.55
CA LEU A 490 -3.18 -7.01 -12.13
C LEU A 490 -4.07 -7.82 -11.16
N TYR A 491 -4.27 -9.11 -11.42
CA TYR A 491 -5.02 -9.97 -10.51
C TYR A 491 -4.29 -10.21 -9.17
N LEU A 492 -2.96 -10.27 -9.16
CA LEU A 492 -2.16 -10.36 -7.92
C LEU A 492 -2.25 -9.07 -7.08
N ASP A 493 -2.27 -7.91 -7.74
CA ASP A 493 -2.48 -6.61 -7.08
C ASP A 493 -3.86 -6.52 -6.42
N GLN A 494 -4.87 -7.14 -7.03
CA GLN A 494 -6.25 -7.18 -6.53
C GLN A 494 -6.53 -8.31 -5.52
N GLY A 495 -5.54 -9.13 -5.16
CA GLY A 495 -5.75 -10.28 -4.28
C GLY A 495 -6.49 -11.47 -4.93
N ARG A 496 -6.71 -11.45 -6.25
CA ARG A 496 -7.48 -12.44 -7.02
C ARG A 496 -6.62 -13.64 -7.42
N MET A 497 -6.18 -14.40 -6.41
CA MET A 497 -5.19 -15.48 -6.55
C MET A 497 -5.59 -16.57 -7.56
N LYS A 498 -6.89 -16.91 -7.63
CA LYS A 498 -7.39 -17.95 -8.55
C LYS A 498 -7.28 -17.53 -10.02
N GLU A 499 -7.74 -16.31 -10.35
CA GLU A 499 -7.60 -15.80 -11.71
C GLU A 499 -6.15 -15.53 -12.09
N ALA A 500 -5.34 -14.98 -11.17
CA ALA A 500 -3.92 -14.78 -11.37
C ALA A 500 -3.22 -16.10 -11.75
N LYS A 501 -3.44 -17.17 -10.96
CA LYS A 501 -2.86 -18.48 -11.23
C LYS A 501 -3.22 -19.02 -12.61
N ARG A 502 -4.47 -18.88 -13.05
CA ARG A 502 -4.91 -19.35 -14.37
C ARG A 502 -4.14 -18.65 -15.50
N GLU A 503 -4.01 -17.34 -15.43
CA GLU A 503 -3.30 -16.57 -16.46
C GLU A 503 -1.79 -16.82 -16.41
N ILE A 504 -1.20 -16.98 -15.21
CA ILE A 504 0.20 -17.40 -15.02
C ILE A 504 0.46 -18.76 -15.66
N ASP A 505 -0.34 -19.77 -15.32
CA ASP A 505 -0.18 -21.13 -15.84
C ASP A 505 -0.28 -21.14 -17.37
N THR A 506 -1.15 -20.31 -17.93
CA THR A 506 -1.29 -20.17 -19.39
C THR A 506 -0.10 -19.44 -20.02
N ALA A 507 0.40 -18.37 -19.40
CA ALA A 507 1.59 -17.66 -19.88
C ALA A 507 2.83 -18.58 -19.90
N ILE A 508 3.03 -19.36 -18.83
CA ILE A 508 4.14 -20.34 -18.71
C ILE A 508 3.96 -21.50 -19.69
N ALA A 509 2.73 -21.93 -19.97
CA ALA A 509 2.48 -22.93 -21.00
C ALA A 509 2.78 -22.41 -22.42
N LEU A 510 2.64 -21.10 -22.67
CA LEU A 510 2.98 -20.46 -23.94
C LEU A 510 4.48 -20.26 -24.11
N ASP A 511 5.18 -19.89 -23.04
CA ASP A 511 6.64 -19.79 -22.97
C ASP A 511 7.12 -20.06 -21.53
N PRO A 512 7.73 -21.24 -21.26
CA PRO A 512 8.21 -21.61 -19.93
C PRO A 512 9.36 -20.75 -19.39
N SER A 513 10.06 -20.01 -20.27
CA SER A 513 11.21 -19.18 -19.93
C SER A 513 10.89 -17.69 -19.86
N PHE A 514 9.63 -17.31 -20.07
CA PHE A 514 9.20 -15.92 -20.07
C PHE A 514 9.35 -15.30 -18.68
N ASP A 515 10.24 -14.31 -18.57
CA ASP A 515 10.69 -13.73 -17.31
C ASP A 515 9.55 -13.09 -16.51
N LEU A 516 8.64 -12.37 -17.16
CA LEU A 516 7.49 -11.75 -16.48
C LEU A 516 6.49 -12.79 -15.95
N ALA A 517 6.31 -13.92 -16.63
CA ALA A 517 5.44 -15.00 -16.12
C ALA A 517 6.08 -15.74 -14.94
N LEU A 518 7.41 -15.94 -14.97
CA LEU A 518 8.16 -16.48 -13.83
C LEU A 518 8.11 -15.52 -12.63
N LEU A 519 8.28 -14.21 -12.85
CA LEU A 519 8.11 -13.19 -11.82
C LEU A 519 6.70 -13.23 -11.23
N ALA A 520 5.66 -13.26 -12.07
CA ALA A 520 4.28 -13.32 -11.61
C ALA A 520 4.01 -14.59 -10.79
N ARG A 521 4.56 -15.75 -11.19
CA ARG A 521 4.45 -16.99 -10.42
C ARG A 521 5.23 -16.93 -9.10
N GLY A 522 6.41 -16.33 -9.11
CA GLY A 522 7.20 -16.07 -7.91
C GLY A 522 6.45 -15.20 -6.91
N ARG A 523 5.85 -14.10 -7.38
CA ARG A 523 4.99 -13.22 -6.58
C ARG A 523 3.75 -13.94 -6.06
N TYR A 524 3.07 -14.73 -6.90
CA TYR A 524 1.96 -15.59 -6.47
C TYR A 524 2.38 -16.48 -5.30
N TYR A 525 3.54 -17.13 -5.39
CA TYR A 525 4.05 -17.97 -4.31
C TYR A 525 4.42 -17.18 -3.04
N LEU A 526 4.88 -15.92 -3.15
CA LEU A 526 5.04 -15.06 -1.95
C LEU A 526 3.69 -14.80 -1.27
N GLN A 527 2.67 -14.41 -2.05
CA GLN A 527 1.33 -14.10 -1.55
C GLN A 527 0.56 -15.34 -1.06
N THR A 528 0.93 -16.55 -1.46
CA THR A 528 0.41 -17.80 -0.88
C THR A 528 1.27 -18.38 0.25
N GLY A 529 2.39 -17.73 0.60
CA GLY A 529 3.30 -18.16 1.66
C GLY A 529 4.28 -19.28 1.27
N GLU A 530 4.34 -19.66 0.00
CA GLU A 530 5.22 -20.69 -0.58
C GLU A 530 6.62 -20.15 -0.91
N ARG A 531 7.34 -19.66 0.11
CA ARG A 531 8.59 -18.88 0.01
C ARG A 531 9.71 -19.54 -0.80
N GLU A 532 9.92 -20.85 -0.65
CA GLU A 532 10.97 -21.55 -1.39
C GLU A 532 10.70 -21.60 -2.89
N LYS A 533 9.43 -21.81 -3.28
CA LYS A 533 9.03 -21.78 -4.70
C LYS A 533 9.11 -20.37 -5.27
N ALA A 534 8.74 -19.37 -4.47
CA ALA A 534 8.91 -17.98 -4.84
C ALA A 534 10.36 -17.64 -5.15
N LEU A 535 11.29 -18.00 -4.25
CA LEU A 535 12.72 -17.76 -4.43
C LEU A 535 13.23 -18.43 -5.73
N GLN A 536 12.86 -19.68 -5.98
CA GLN A 536 13.27 -20.42 -7.18
C GLN A 536 12.80 -19.72 -8.47
N ASP A 537 11.52 -19.32 -8.53
CA ASP A 537 10.96 -18.65 -9.70
C ASP A 537 11.52 -17.25 -9.91
N LEU A 538 11.79 -16.52 -8.83
CA LEU A 538 12.36 -15.18 -8.89
C LEU A 538 13.83 -15.20 -9.31
N LEU A 539 14.61 -16.17 -8.84
CA LEU A 539 15.97 -16.43 -9.34
C LEU A 539 15.94 -16.79 -10.84
N ALA A 540 14.98 -17.62 -11.27
CA ALA A 540 14.81 -17.95 -12.68
C ALA A 540 14.42 -16.70 -13.50
N ALA A 541 13.48 -15.89 -13.02
CA ALA A 541 13.05 -14.65 -13.68
C ALA A 541 14.21 -13.65 -13.82
N SER A 542 14.98 -13.40 -12.75
CA SER A 542 16.14 -12.52 -12.80
C SER A 542 17.28 -13.07 -13.66
N THR A 543 17.40 -14.39 -13.80
CA THR A 543 18.40 -14.99 -14.69
C THR A 543 17.95 -14.94 -16.16
N ALA A 544 16.64 -15.07 -16.40
CA ALA A 544 16.03 -14.93 -17.73
C ALA A 544 16.13 -13.50 -18.24
N ASN A 545 15.97 -12.50 -17.35
CA ASN A 545 16.17 -11.09 -17.66
C ASN A 545 16.88 -10.35 -16.50
N PRO A 546 18.23 -10.29 -16.51
CA PRO A 546 18.99 -9.60 -15.46
C PRO A 546 18.85 -8.08 -15.44
N GLY A 547 18.29 -7.49 -16.50
CA GLY A 547 18.01 -6.06 -16.59
C GLY A 547 16.68 -5.65 -15.97
N HIS A 548 15.86 -6.60 -15.49
CA HIS A 548 14.55 -6.30 -14.93
C HIS A 548 14.65 -5.94 -13.44
N SER A 549 14.58 -4.64 -13.12
CA SER A 549 14.66 -4.12 -11.74
C SER A 549 13.58 -4.73 -10.82
N GLN A 550 12.34 -4.84 -11.30
CA GLN A 550 11.25 -5.42 -10.50
C GLN A 550 11.48 -6.89 -10.14
N SER A 551 12.14 -7.69 -10.98
CA SER A 551 12.56 -9.06 -10.60
C SER A 551 13.52 -9.04 -9.42
N GLN A 552 14.44 -8.08 -9.36
CA GLN A 552 15.34 -7.93 -8.21
C GLN A 552 14.60 -7.48 -6.96
N LEU A 553 13.67 -6.54 -7.07
CA LEU A 553 12.86 -6.08 -5.94
C LEU A 553 12.02 -7.22 -5.34
N MET A 554 11.39 -8.03 -6.19
CA MET A 554 10.65 -9.21 -5.73
C MET A 554 11.58 -10.28 -5.13
N LEU A 555 12.77 -10.48 -5.70
CA LEU A 555 13.79 -11.38 -5.14
C LEU A 555 14.27 -10.90 -3.77
N ALA A 556 14.45 -9.59 -3.58
CA ALA A 556 14.76 -8.99 -2.29
C ALA A 556 13.66 -9.28 -1.26
N ALA A 557 12.39 -9.17 -1.67
CA ALA A 557 11.25 -9.50 -0.83
C ALA A 557 11.23 -10.99 -0.42
N ALA A 558 11.50 -11.89 -1.37
CA ALA A 558 11.57 -13.32 -1.10
C ALA A 558 12.66 -13.68 -0.08
N HIS A 559 13.86 -13.10 -0.24
CA HIS A 559 14.93 -13.26 0.74
C HIS A 559 14.56 -12.66 2.09
N TYR A 560 13.94 -11.47 2.11
CA TYR A 560 13.53 -10.80 3.34
C TYR A 560 12.51 -11.65 4.14
N GLU A 561 11.47 -12.14 3.46
CA GLU A 561 10.43 -13.02 4.04
C GLU A 561 10.99 -14.34 4.56
N LYS A 562 12.04 -14.86 3.93
CA LYS A 562 12.76 -16.07 4.36
C LYS A 562 13.70 -15.81 5.55
N GLY A 563 14.07 -14.55 5.81
CA GLY A 563 15.02 -14.16 6.85
C GLY A 563 16.45 -13.93 6.35
N ASP A 564 16.69 -14.06 5.03
CA ASP A 564 18.00 -13.93 4.39
C ASP A 564 18.33 -12.44 4.14
N ARG A 565 18.75 -11.71 5.19
CA ARG A 565 18.98 -10.26 5.14
C ARG A 565 20.08 -9.82 4.16
N ILE A 566 21.20 -10.54 4.09
CA ILE A 566 22.34 -10.17 3.21
C ILE A 566 21.97 -10.31 1.72
N PRO A 567 21.44 -11.46 1.25
CA PRO A 567 20.95 -11.56 -0.13
C PRO A 567 19.81 -10.60 -0.46
N SER A 568 18.93 -10.31 0.50
CA SER A 568 17.86 -9.31 0.33
C SER A 568 18.43 -7.93 0.03
N GLN A 569 19.38 -7.45 0.84
CA GLN A 569 20.03 -6.17 0.62
C GLN A 569 20.78 -6.13 -0.72
N GLN A 570 21.48 -7.20 -1.09
CA GLN A 570 22.14 -7.29 -2.39
C GLN A 570 21.16 -7.18 -3.55
N ALA A 571 20.00 -7.85 -3.47
CA ALA A 571 18.97 -7.75 -4.49
C ALA A 571 18.38 -6.31 -4.57
N LEU A 572 18.22 -5.61 -3.43
CA LEU A 572 17.84 -4.18 -3.44
C LEU A 572 18.90 -3.29 -4.07
N ASP A 573 20.19 -3.49 -3.76
CA ASP A 573 21.30 -2.75 -4.38
C ASP A 573 21.31 -2.97 -5.90
N ASN A 574 21.05 -4.20 -6.35
CA ASN A 574 20.93 -4.52 -7.77
C ASN A 574 19.70 -3.89 -8.43
N ALA A 575 18.53 -3.88 -7.75
CA ALA A 575 17.35 -3.17 -8.24
C ALA A 575 17.64 -1.68 -8.43
N ASP A 576 18.30 -1.07 -7.43
CA ASP A 576 18.61 0.38 -7.41
C ASP A 576 19.59 0.76 -8.52
N ARG A 577 20.58 -0.09 -8.80
CA ARG A 577 21.50 0.09 -9.92
C ARG A 577 20.80 -0.01 -11.29
N LEU A 578 19.73 -0.80 -11.39
CA LEU A 578 18.99 -0.99 -12.65
C LEU A 578 17.97 0.12 -12.91
N ASP A 579 17.36 0.67 -11.85
CA ASP A 579 16.44 1.81 -11.90
C ASP A 579 16.61 2.70 -10.64
N ASP A 580 17.49 3.69 -10.74
CA ASP A 580 17.86 4.62 -9.67
C ASP A 580 16.76 5.64 -9.34
N ASN A 581 15.74 5.74 -10.20
CA ASN A 581 14.61 6.64 -10.07
C ASN A 581 13.32 5.91 -9.66
N ASP A 582 13.40 4.62 -9.31
CA ASP A 582 12.27 3.86 -8.77
C ASP A 582 12.04 4.20 -7.28
N PRO A 583 10.91 4.85 -6.92
CA PRO A 583 10.60 5.12 -5.53
C PRO A 583 10.21 3.84 -4.77
N ALA A 584 9.76 2.76 -5.43
CA ALA A 584 9.37 1.51 -4.76
C ALA A 584 10.53 0.88 -3.96
N ILE A 585 11.76 1.05 -4.45
CA ILE A 585 12.98 0.59 -3.77
C ILE A 585 13.17 1.32 -2.44
N SER A 586 12.98 2.64 -2.42
CA SER A 586 13.06 3.45 -1.20
C SER A 586 11.94 3.13 -0.22
N ALA A 587 10.72 2.87 -0.71
CA ALA A 587 9.60 2.42 0.12
C ALA A 587 9.91 1.07 0.80
N PHE A 588 10.48 0.13 0.05
CA PHE A 588 10.91 -1.17 0.59
C PHE A 588 11.96 -0.98 1.69
N ARG A 589 13.02 -0.21 1.43
CA ARG A 589 14.08 0.06 2.43
C ARG A 589 13.50 0.70 3.69
N THR A 590 12.59 1.66 3.53
CA THR A 590 11.90 2.30 4.67
C THR A 590 11.14 1.28 5.52
N ALA A 591 10.39 0.36 4.90
CA ALA A 591 9.65 -0.67 5.62
C ALA A 591 10.59 -1.63 6.38
N VAL A 592 11.72 -2.01 5.76
CA VAL A 592 12.75 -2.83 6.41
C VAL A 592 13.37 -2.12 7.60
N ASP A 593 13.77 -0.85 7.43
CA ASP A 593 14.40 -0.07 8.48
C ASP A 593 13.45 0.18 9.67
N ILE A 594 12.14 0.35 9.41
CA ILE A 594 11.11 0.40 10.48
C ILE A 594 11.05 -0.93 11.22
N ASP A 595 11.08 -2.08 10.53
CA ASP A 595 11.03 -3.41 11.15
C ASP A 595 12.25 -3.70 12.03
N ASP A 596 13.42 -3.24 11.56
CA ASP A 596 14.73 -3.42 12.20
C ASP A 596 15.02 -2.32 13.24
N TYR A 597 14.12 -1.35 13.44
CA TYR A 597 14.28 -0.20 14.34
C TYR A 597 15.48 0.71 13.99
N ASP A 598 15.96 0.70 12.73
CA ASP A 598 16.87 1.73 12.19
C ASP A 598 16.07 2.97 11.82
N ALA A 599 15.75 3.77 12.83
CA ALA A 599 14.87 4.91 12.63
C ALA A 599 15.53 6.04 11.80
N ASP A 600 16.87 6.14 11.79
CA ASP A 600 17.56 7.11 10.94
C ASP A 600 17.58 6.65 9.47
N GLY A 601 17.76 5.34 9.22
CA GLY A 601 17.60 4.72 7.90
C GLY A 601 16.19 4.92 7.36
N ALA A 602 15.19 4.65 8.18
CA ALA A 602 13.79 4.82 7.83
C ALA A 602 13.49 6.25 7.37
N ILE A 603 13.90 7.28 8.12
CA ILE A 603 13.68 8.68 7.74
C ILE A 603 14.42 9.02 6.44
N ARG A 604 15.70 8.63 6.30
CA ARG A 604 16.49 8.90 5.08
C ARG A 604 15.85 8.27 3.84
N ASN A 605 15.48 7.00 3.91
CA ASN A 605 14.89 6.28 2.79
C ASN A 605 13.48 6.79 2.46
N ALA A 606 12.71 7.22 3.46
CA ALA A 606 11.41 7.83 3.25
C ALA A 606 11.54 9.20 2.55
N GLN A 607 12.49 10.04 2.96
CA GLN A 607 12.79 11.29 2.27
C GLN A 607 13.28 11.06 0.83
N GLU A 608 14.09 10.01 0.61
CA GLU A 608 14.57 9.63 -0.72
C GLU A 608 13.43 9.14 -1.63
N TYR A 609 12.45 8.41 -1.09
CA TYR A 609 11.22 8.06 -1.81
C TYR A 609 10.57 9.32 -2.40
N LEU A 610 10.39 10.35 -1.57
CA LEU A 610 9.75 11.61 -2.00
C LEU A 610 10.60 12.33 -3.03
N ARG A 611 11.92 12.35 -2.86
CA ARG A 611 12.85 12.97 -3.81
C ARG A 611 12.73 12.30 -5.18
N ARG A 612 12.75 10.96 -5.24
CA ARG A 612 12.61 10.18 -6.48
C ARG A 612 11.25 10.37 -7.13
N SER A 613 10.19 10.33 -6.31
CA SER A 613 8.83 10.52 -6.82
C SER A 613 8.61 11.91 -7.40
N ARG A 614 9.13 12.96 -6.74
CA ARG A 614 9.11 14.33 -7.26
C ARG A 614 9.98 14.48 -8.51
N ALA A 615 11.12 13.80 -8.58
CA ALA A 615 12.01 13.85 -9.74
C ALA A 615 11.35 13.28 -11.01
N ARG A 616 10.39 12.35 -10.88
CA ARG A 616 9.57 11.88 -12.02
C ARG A 616 8.67 12.97 -12.60
N GLY A 617 8.32 14.00 -11.83
CA GLY A 617 7.57 15.17 -12.30
C GLY A 617 6.10 14.88 -12.64
N GLY A 618 5.45 15.84 -13.34
CA GLY A 618 4.07 15.74 -13.83
C GLY A 618 3.07 15.32 -12.76
N ASP A 619 2.21 14.35 -13.09
CA ASP A 619 1.16 13.83 -12.22
C ASP A 619 1.71 13.18 -10.93
N TYR A 620 2.99 12.79 -10.89
CA TYR A 620 3.66 12.25 -9.69
C TYR A 620 4.43 13.30 -8.87
N GLY A 621 4.51 14.55 -9.37
CA GLY A 621 5.35 15.61 -8.81
C GLY A 621 4.80 16.27 -7.53
N SER A 622 3.49 16.19 -7.29
CA SER A 622 2.88 16.72 -6.06
C SER A 622 3.01 15.72 -4.90
N LEU A 623 3.13 16.20 -3.66
CA LEU A 623 3.04 15.34 -2.47
C LEU A 623 1.75 14.52 -2.45
N GLY A 624 0.66 15.09 -2.99
CA GLY A 624 -0.67 14.46 -3.13
C GLY A 624 -0.70 13.17 -3.95
N ALA A 625 0.24 12.99 -4.88
CA ALA A 625 0.14 11.97 -5.91
C ALA A 625 0.60 10.56 -5.50
N ASN A 626 1.23 10.42 -4.33
CA ASN A 626 1.95 9.19 -3.95
C ASN A 626 1.47 8.63 -2.59
N ALA A 627 0.21 8.18 -2.55
CA ALA A 627 -0.55 7.89 -1.34
C ALA A 627 -0.08 6.67 -0.52
N SER A 628 0.36 5.58 -1.16
CA SER A 628 0.82 4.36 -0.46
C SER A 628 2.11 4.59 0.32
N ALA A 629 2.92 5.57 -0.09
CA ALA A 629 4.14 5.90 0.60
C ALA A 629 3.98 6.91 1.72
N GLY A 630 2.95 7.77 1.69
CA GLY A 630 2.70 8.73 2.77
C GLY A 630 2.48 8.07 4.13
N SER A 631 1.88 6.88 4.17
CA SER A 631 1.73 6.11 5.41
C SER A 631 3.06 5.51 5.90
N THR A 632 3.88 4.97 4.99
CA THR A 632 5.23 4.46 5.33
C THR A 632 6.15 5.61 5.80
N LEU A 633 6.06 6.77 5.17
CA LEU A 633 6.68 8.04 5.58
C LEU A 633 6.20 8.48 6.96
N ASN A 634 4.89 8.53 7.17
CA ASN A 634 4.27 8.86 8.45
C ASN A 634 4.86 7.97 9.56
N ASN A 635 4.90 6.66 9.33
CA ASN A 635 5.44 5.69 10.29
C ASN A 635 6.94 5.86 10.56
N ALA A 636 7.76 6.22 9.56
CA ALA A 636 9.19 6.46 9.74
C ALA A 636 9.48 7.60 10.74
N PHE A 637 8.77 8.73 10.64
CA PHE A 637 8.94 9.85 11.57
C PHE A 637 8.35 9.54 12.96
N ARG A 638 7.19 8.87 13.01
CA ARG A 638 6.55 8.49 14.28
C ARG A 638 7.33 7.46 15.08
N LEU A 639 8.16 6.65 14.41
CA LEU A 639 9.07 5.72 15.08
C LEU A 639 9.97 6.47 16.09
N GLN A 640 10.52 7.64 15.71
CA GLN A 640 11.33 8.53 16.56
C GLN A 640 10.52 9.58 17.36
N GLY A 641 9.20 9.42 17.52
CA GLY A 641 8.38 10.39 18.26
C GLY A 641 8.20 11.75 17.56
N LEU A 642 8.46 11.83 16.25
CA LEU A 642 8.31 13.05 15.46
C LEU A 642 6.91 13.16 14.83
N ASP A 643 5.86 13.04 15.66
CA ASP A 643 4.47 12.86 15.21
C ASP A 643 3.94 13.99 14.32
N ALA A 644 4.22 15.26 14.63
CA ALA A 644 3.77 16.39 13.80
C ALA A 644 4.33 16.34 12.37
N TRP A 645 5.56 15.86 12.21
CA TRP A 645 6.20 15.72 10.90
C TRP A 645 5.61 14.54 10.12
N GLY A 646 5.35 13.41 10.78
CA GLY A 646 4.63 12.28 10.17
C GLY A 646 3.22 12.66 9.71
N ARG A 647 2.47 13.40 10.54
CA ARG A 647 1.12 13.91 10.21
C ARG A 647 1.11 14.80 8.96
N TYR A 648 2.11 15.66 8.79
CA TYR A 648 2.23 16.52 7.60
C TYR A 648 2.22 15.68 6.31
N TYR A 649 2.99 14.58 6.28
CA TYR A 649 3.05 13.72 5.11
C TYR A 649 1.74 12.97 4.86
N GLY A 650 1.11 12.41 5.90
CA GLY A 650 -0.19 11.73 5.78
C GLY A 650 -1.30 12.66 5.26
N ASP A 651 -1.36 13.90 5.76
CA ASP A 651 -2.34 14.89 5.31
C ASP A 651 -2.07 15.37 3.87
N ALA A 652 -0.81 15.58 3.50
CA ALA A 652 -0.45 16.11 2.18
C ALA A 652 -0.76 15.12 1.05
N VAL A 653 -0.75 13.81 1.36
CA VAL A 653 -1.03 12.72 0.40
C VAL A 653 -2.48 12.21 0.43
N PHE A 654 -3.37 12.86 1.19
CA PHE A 654 -4.72 12.35 1.39
C PHE A 654 -5.50 12.26 0.07
N ASP A 655 -6.01 11.05 -0.22
CA ASP A 655 -6.86 10.73 -1.37
C ASP A 655 -8.18 10.10 -0.85
N PRO A 656 -9.36 10.70 -1.15
CA PRO A 656 -10.65 10.18 -0.70
C PRO A 656 -11.07 8.84 -1.34
N PHE A 657 -10.33 8.32 -2.32
CA PHE A 657 -10.52 7.01 -2.94
C PHE A 657 -9.58 5.93 -2.40
N LYS A 658 -8.68 6.26 -1.46
CA LYS A 658 -7.73 5.32 -0.83
C LYS A 658 -8.02 5.14 0.65
N GLY A 659 -8.01 3.89 1.12
CA GLY A 659 -8.27 3.59 2.52
C GLY A 659 -7.19 4.12 3.47
N THR A 660 -5.92 4.10 3.08
CA THR A 660 -4.78 4.53 3.90
C THR A 660 -4.90 5.97 4.38
N GLY A 661 -5.35 6.88 3.51
CA GLY A 661 -5.55 8.30 3.87
C GLY A 661 -6.56 8.50 5.00
N TYR A 662 -7.63 7.69 5.03
CA TYR A 662 -8.60 7.75 6.12
C TYR A 662 -8.06 7.15 7.43
N ILE A 663 -7.15 6.17 7.36
CA ILE A 663 -6.47 5.64 8.55
C ILE A 663 -5.56 6.72 9.15
N ASP A 664 -4.77 7.40 8.32
CA ASP A 664 -3.95 8.53 8.77
C ASP A 664 -4.80 9.68 9.35
N GLN A 665 -6.02 9.91 8.84
CA GLN A 665 -6.97 10.85 9.44
C GLN A 665 -7.60 10.36 10.75
N SER A 666 -7.72 9.04 10.95
CA SER A 666 -8.30 8.46 12.18
C SER A 666 -7.39 8.59 13.40
N ILE A 667 -6.08 8.70 13.17
CA ILE A 667 -5.07 8.92 14.20
C ILE A 667 -4.66 10.39 14.30
N LYS A 668 -5.31 11.26 13.52
CA LYS A 668 -5.15 12.71 13.62
C LYS A 668 -5.90 13.22 14.84
N GLY A 669 -5.25 14.13 15.55
CA GLY A 669 -5.89 14.93 16.59
C GLY A 669 -5.33 16.34 16.60
N SER A 670 -5.94 17.18 17.43
CA SER A 670 -5.46 18.50 17.80
C SER A 670 -5.26 18.54 19.30
N ILE A 671 -4.46 19.49 19.80
CA ILE A 671 -4.29 19.67 21.24
C ILE A 671 -5.66 20.00 21.84
N PHE A 672 -6.15 19.11 22.70
CA PHE A 672 -7.43 19.25 23.37
C PHE A 672 -7.30 20.26 24.52
N PRO A 673 -8.23 21.22 24.68
CA PRO A 673 -8.03 22.34 25.59
C PRO A 673 -8.34 22.03 27.06
N PHE A 674 -9.14 21.02 27.36
CA PHE A 674 -9.52 20.70 28.75
C PHE A 674 -8.53 19.70 29.39
N VAL A 675 -8.11 20.02 30.61
CA VAL A 675 -7.21 19.22 31.46
C VAL A 675 -7.94 18.85 32.74
N ASN A 676 -8.79 17.83 32.63
CA ASN A 676 -9.72 17.35 33.67
C ASN A 676 -9.73 15.80 33.79
N ALA A 677 -8.74 15.09 33.23
CA ALA A 677 -8.75 13.62 33.29
C ALA A 677 -8.29 13.10 34.67
N THR A 678 -8.84 11.96 35.06
CA THR A 678 -8.60 11.33 36.38
C THR A 678 -7.63 10.15 36.35
N SER A 679 -7.22 9.69 35.16
CA SER A 679 -6.32 8.56 34.98
C SER A 679 -4.97 8.98 34.41
N PHE A 680 -3.89 8.46 34.99
CA PHE A 680 -2.52 8.65 34.51
C PHE A 680 -2.26 8.05 33.11
N SER A 681 -3.11 7.11 32.66
CA SER A 681 -3.02 6.53 31.30
C SER A 681 -3.68 7.39 30.22
N ASP A 682 -4.64 8.23 30.61
CA ASP A 682 -5.51 8.98 29.70
C ASP A 682 -5.03 10.44 29.51
N ASP A 683 -4.02 10.84 30.28
CA ASP A 683 -3.58 12.23 30.47
C ASP A 683 -2.11 12.45 30.09
N ASN A 684 -1.77 12.11 28.85
CA ASN A 684 -0.59 12.72 28.24
C ASN A 684 -0.92 14.20 27.95
N ILE A 685 -0.31 15.07 28.74
CA ILE A 685 -0.55 16.52 28.89
C ILE A 685 -0.57 17.32 27.57
N ILE A 686 0.09 16.83 26.51
CA ILE A 686 -0.10 17.31 25.14
C ILE A 686 -0.24 16.10 24.21
N GLN A 687 -1.38 15.42 24.28
CA GLN A 687 -1.79 14.50 23.22
C GLN A 687 -2.77 15.17 22.28
N ASN A 688 -2.50 15.01 20.99
CA ASN A 688 -3.48 15.22 19.95
C ASN A 688 -4.62 14.22 20.16
N ARG A 689 -5.67 14.58 20.91
CA ARG A 689 -6.82 13.69 21.07
C ARG A 689 -7.52 13.57 19.72
N GLY A 690 -7.75 12.33 19.30
CA GLY A 690 -8.59 12.06 18.15
C GLY A 690 -9.96 12.69 18.36
N ASN A 691 -10.51 13.27 17.30
CA ASN A 691 -11.90 13.73 17.27
C ASN A 691 -12.84 12.53 17.55
N ALA A 692 -14.00 12.71 18.22
CA ALA A 692 -14.93 11.60 18.52
C ALA A 692 -15.42 10.87 17.24
N SER A 693 -15.43 11.57 16.10
CA SER A 693 -15.71 11.03 14.78
C SER A 693 -14.49 10.39 14.07
N SER A 694 -13.30 10.37 14.65
CA SER A 694 -12.08 9.77 14.04
C SER A 694 -12.26 8.29 13.72
N TYR A 695 -13.02 7.58 14.56
CA TYR A 695 -13.43 6.20 14.31
C TYR A 695 -14.24 6.03 13.01
N SER A 696 -14.96 7.07 12.58
CA SER A 696 -15.66 7.09 11.29
C SER A 696 -14.69 7.01 10.12
N SER A 697 -13.54 7.70 10.18
CA SER A 697 -12.50 7.60 9.16
C SER A 697 -11.90 6.20 9.15
N PHE A 698 -11.68 5.58 10.31
CA PHE A 698 -11.24 4.18 10.35
C PHE A 698 -12.22 3.25 9.58
N ILE A 699 -13.53 3.38 9.82
CA ILE A 699 -14.55 2.60 9.09
C ILE A 699 -14.58 2.93 7.59
N GLN A 700 -14.50 4.20 7.21
CA GLN A 700 -14.41 4.61 5.79
C GLN A 700 -13.15 4.05 5.13
N GLY A 701 -12.02 4.02 5.85
CA GLY A 701 -10.78 3.41 5.40
C GLY A 701 -10.92 1.91 5.16
N LEU A 702 -11.57 1.18 6.06
CA LEU A 702 -11.86 -0.25 5.89
C LEU A 702 -12.83 -0.53 4.74
N LEU A 703 -13.77 0.38 4.44
CA LEU A 703 -14.68 0.23 3.30
C LEU A 703 -13.95 0.30 1.95
N LEU A 704 -12.85 1.05 1.89
CA LEU A 704 -12.01 1.16 0.69
C LEU A 704 -10.89 0.12 0.64
N SER A 705 -10.31 -0.22 1.79
CA SER A 705 -9.16 -1.11 1.92
C SER A 705 -9.35 -2.08 3.10
N PRO A 706 -10.24 -3.09 2.96
CA PRO A 706 -10.68 -3.95 4.05
C PRO A 706 -9.57 -4.77 4.69
N HIS A 707 -8.51 -5.09 3.94
CA HIS A 707 -7.46 -6.01 4.37
C HIS A 707 -6.36 -5.35 5.21
N MET A 708 -6.33 -4.01 5.29
CA MET A 708 -5.46 -3.29 6.22
C MET A 708 -5.83 -3.50 7.69
N LEU A 709 -7.00 -4.09 7.96
CA LEU A 709 -7.48 -4.41 9.31
C LEU A 709 -6.48 -5.28 10.10
N SER A 710 -5.81 -6.20 9.42
CA SER A 710 -4.97 -7.22 10.05
C SER A 710 -3.61 -7.28 9.35
N GLY A 711 -2.53 -7.21 10.11
CA GLY A 711 -1.17 -7.37 9.59
C GLY A 711 -0.35 -8.30 10.48
N ARG A 712 0.65 -8.98 9.90
CA ARG A 712 1.55 -9.84 10.68
C ARG A 712 2.36 -8.97 11.64
N SER A 713 2.20 -9.21 12.93
CA SER A 713 2.87 -8.44 13.99
C SER A 713 4.36 -8.82 14.13
N ARG A 714 4.72 -10.04 13.67
CA ARG A 714 6.06 -10.62 13.89
C ARG A 714 7.08 -10.38 12.78
N SER A 715 6.65 -9.84 11.65
CA SER A 715 7.52 -9.56 10.50
C SER A 715 6.89 -8.44 9.68
N ALA A 716 7.71 -7.48 9.24
CA ALA A 716 7.29 -6.57 8.17
C ALA A 716 6.71 -7.37 7.00
N THR A 717 5.49 -7.03 6.62
CA THR A 717 4.78 -7.62 5.50
C THR A 717 4.89 -6.68 4.33
N LEU A 718 5.60 -7.13 3.30
CA LEU A 718 5.71 -6.40 2.03
C LEU A 718 4.56 -6.76 1.09
N PHE A 719 3.90 -7.89 1.36
CA PHE A 719 2.71 -8.35 0.67
C PHE A 719 1.71 -8.92 1.69
N ASP A 720 0.43 -8.89 1.33
CA ASP A 720 -0.61 -9.57 2.09
C ASP A 720 -0.46 -11.09 1.92
N VAL A 721 0.07 -11.75 2.95
CA VAL A 721 0.26 -13.21 3.03
C VAL A 721 -0.70 -13.79 4.06
N PRO A 722 -1.41 -14.90 3.78
CA PRO A 722 -2.30 -15.53 4.73
C PRO A 722 -1.62 -15.85 6.06
N PHE A 723 -2.28 -15.51 7.16
CA PHE A 723 -1.79 -15.79 8.50
C PHE A 723 -2.95 -15.86 9.51
N ILE A 724 -2.66 -16.48 10.64
CA ILE A 724 -3.46 -16.35 11.86
C ILE A 724 -2.48 -16.17 13.00
N GLU A 725 -2.68 -15.10 13.76
CA GLU A 725 -1.85 -14.76 14.91
C GLU A 725 -2.77 -14.51 16.10
N GLY A 726 -2.35 -15.02 17.25
CA GLY A 726 -3.00 -14.73 18.52
C GLY A 726 -1.99 -14.13 19.48
N SER A 727 -2.45 -13.32 20.43
CA SER A 727 -1.58 -12.89 21.52
C SER A 727 -2.30 -12.90 22.85
N LEU A 728 -1.53 -13.11 23.91
CA LEU A 728 -1.99 -13.02 25.29
C LEU A 728 -1.02 -12.14 26.04
N GLY A 729 -1.55 -11.11 26.68
CA GLY A 729 -0.79 -10.20 27.50
C GLY A 729 -1.29 -10.16 28.93
N GLY A 730 -0.37 -9.92 29.85
CA GLY A 730 -0.66 -9.73 31.26
C GLY A 730 0.27 -8.67 31.84
N GLY A 731 -0.23 -7.91 32.79
CA GLY A 731 0.53 -6.81 33.36
C GLY A 731 0.01 -6.35 34.70
N ILE A 732 0.67 -5.32 35.20
CA ILE A 732 0.30 -4.61 36.41
C ILE A 732 0.34 -3.11 36.14
N ASN A 733 -0.54 -2.38 36.81
CA ASN A 733 -0.34 -0.96 37.05
C ASN A 733 -0.18 -0.76 38.57
N SER A 734 0.59 0.25 38.97
CA SER A 734 0.72 0.64 40.35
C SER A 734 0.75 2.15 40.49
N VAL A 735 -0.08 2.67 41.38
CA VAL A 735 -0.13 4.10 41.74
C VAL A 735 0.01 4.19 43.25
N ASP A 736 0.93 5.03 43.72
CA ASP A 736 1.18 5.26 45.15
C ASP A 736 1.34 3.96 45.99
N GLY A 737 1.88 2.91 45.38
CA GLY A 737 2.11 1.60 46.02
C GLY A 737 0.93 0.61 45.97
N HIS A 738 -0.23 1.03 45.49
CA HIS A 738 -1.37 0.14 45.22
C HIS A 738 -1.18 -0.51 43.85
N THR A 739 -1.16 -1.84 43.78
CA THR A 739 -0.97 -2.59 42.52
C THR A 739 -2.25 -3.26 42.07
N ARG A 740 -2.65 -3.07 40.81
CA ARG A 740 -3.78 -3.74 40.17
C ARG A 740 -3.33 -4.44 38.88
N ARG A 741 -4.21 -5.24 38.29
CA ARG A 741 -3.89 -6.19 37.21
C ARG A 741 -4.42 -5.70 35.88
N ILE A 742 -3.70 -6.08 34.83
CA ILE A 742 -4.05 -5.84 33.42
C ILE A 742 -3.99 -7.17 32.69
N GLY A 743 -4.94 -7.43 31.80
CA GLY A 743 -4.95 -8.56 30.91
C GLY A 743 -5.44 -8.17 29.53
N GLU A 744 -4.84 -8.76 28.50
CA GLU A 744 -5.26 -8.57 27.11
C GLU A 744 -5.19 -9.89 26.32
N ALA A 745 -6.06 -10.02 25.34
CA ALA A 745 -6.06 -11.14 24.41
C ALA A 745 -6.47 -10.67 23.02
N ASP A 746 -5.66 -11.02 22.01
CA ASP A 746 -5.91 -10.67 20.61
C ASP A 746 -5.98 -11.90 19.72
N ILE A 747 -6.79 -11.82 18.68
CA ILE A 747 -6.75 -12.74 17.56
C ILE A 747 -6.93 -11.95 16.26
N GLN A 748 -6.10 -12.24 15.27
CA GLN A 748 -6.20 -11.63 13.96
C GLN A 748 -5.77 -12.60 12.87
N GLY A 749 -6.23 -12.34 11.66
CA GLY A 749 -5.79 -13.12 10.52
C GLY A 749 -6.32 -12.61 9.20
N TYR A 750 -5.68 -13.12 8.16
CA TYR A 750 -5.99 -12.84 6.76
C TYR A 750 -5.96 -14.14 5.96
N SER A 751 -6.86 -14.26 4.98
CA SER A 751 -6.88 -15.36 4.02
C SER A 751 -7.27 -14.85 2.63
N ASN A 752 -6.66 -15.40 1.59
CA ASN A 752 -6.88 -15.03 0.18
C ASN A 752 -7.29 -16.21 -0.73
N GLU A 753 -7.73 -17.36 -0.17
CA GLU A 753 -7.94 -18.58 -0.96
C GLU A 753 -9.19 -18.59 -1.85
N THR A 754 -10.28 -17.92 -1.46
CA THR A 754 -11.53 -17.90 -2.25
C THR A 754 -12.16 -16.52 -2.29
N ILE A 755 -12.38 -15.93 -1.13
CA ILE A 755 -12.78 -14.55 -0.96
C ILE A 755 -11.75 -14.00 0.03
N PRO A 756 -11.00 -12.95 -0.34
CA PRO A 756 -10.12 -12.27 0.60
C PRO A 756 -10.91 -11.83 1.82
N ILE A 757 -10.50 -12.28 3.02
CA ILE A 757 -11.15 -11.99 4.29
C ILE A 757 -10.08 -11.63 5.31
N SER A 758 -10.32 -10.58 6.08
CA SER A 758 -9.54 -10.22 7.26
C SER A 758 -10.43 -10.16 8.49
N PHE A 759 -9.88 -10.52 9.65
CA PHE A 759 -10.57 -10.39 10.92
C PHE A 759 -9.61 -9.93 12.01
N TYR A 760 -10.15 -9.21 12.98
CA TYR A 760 -9.43 -8.76 14.16
C TYR A 760 -10.37 -8.78 15.35
N GLY A 761 -9.90 -9.30 16.48
CA GLY A 761 -10.61 -9.29 17.74
C GLY A 761 -9.64 -9.02 18.88
N ASN A 762 -10.02 -8.14 19.80
CA ASN A 762 -9.26 -7.80 20.99
C ASN A 762 -10.19 -7.77 22.20
N LEU A 763 -9.68 -8.25 23.32
CA LEU A 763 -10.31 -8.18 24.63
C LEU A 763 -9.29 -7.63 25.63
N THR A 764 -9.60 -6.51 26.26
CA THR A 764 -8.79 -5.93 27.33
C THR A 764 -9.59 -5.87 28.63
N TRP A 765 -8.95 -6.24 29.73
CA TRP A 765 -9.47 -6.09 31.08
C TRP A 765 -8.41 -5.40 31.93
N GLU A 766 -8.77 -4.27 32.52
CA GLU A 766 -7.87 -3.46 33.34
C GLU A 766 -8.57 -3.05 34.63
N GLU A 767 -7.90 -3.26 35.76
CA GLU A 767 -8.27 -2.68 37.04
C GLU A 767 -7.35 -1.47 37.28
N LEU A 768 -7.90 -0.27 37.43
CA LEU A 768 -7.10 0.92 37.70
C LEU A 768 -6.85 1.06 39.21
N ALA A 769 -5.59 1.33 39.58
CA ALA A 769 -5.22 1.69 40.94
C ALA A 769 -5.36 3.20 41.11
N LEU A 770 -6.50 3.70 41.61
CA LEU A 770 -6.72 5.12 41.94
C LEU A 770 -7.06 5.27 43.43
N ASP A 771 -6.29 4.57 44.28
CA ASP A 771 -6.42 4.57 45.74
C ASP A 771 -5.50 5.65 46.33
N ARG A 772 -6.02 6.79 46.80
CA ARG A 772 -5.28 7.79 47.60
C ARG A 772 -6.12 8.22 48.82
N ASP A 773 -5.46 8.53 49.93
CA ASP A 773 -6.10 9.20 51.09
C ASP A 773 -6.04 10.72 50.84
N TYR A 774 -7.16 11.32 50.45
CA TYR A 774 -7.26 12.74 50.08
C TYR A 774 -7.31 13.58 51.36
N ARG A 775 -6.23 14.34 51.64
CA ARG A 775 -5.88 14.79 52.99
C ARG A 775 -6.80 15.82 53.67
N ASP A 776 -7.84 16.32 53.01
CA ASP A 776 -8.76 17.31 53.60
C ASP A 776 -10.26 16.97 53.43
N PHE A 777 -10.60 15.85 52.79
CA PHE A 777 -11.98 15.44 52.45
C PHE A 777 -12.36 14.04 52.95
N GLY A 778 -11.69 13.55 53.99
CA GLY A 778 -11.82 12.17 54.46
C GLY A 778 -11.37 11.14 53.40
N GLY A 779 -11.21 9.88 53.78
CA GLY A 779 -10.68 8.86 52.87
C GLY A 779 -11.57 8.68 51.64
N VAL A 780 -11.04 8.91 50.44
CA VAL A 780 -11.74 8.64 49.18
C VAL A 780 -11.15 7.39 48.53
N GLN A 781 -11.94 6.33 48.38
CA GLN A 781 -11.50 5.09 47.73
C GLN A 781 -12.19 4.93 46.38
N THR A 782 -11.41 4.73 45.31
CA THR A 782 -11.95 4.43 43.98
C THR A 782 -11.42 3.13 43.41
N ASP A 783 -12.32 2.21 43.10
CA ASP A 783 -12.02 0.99 42.37
C ASP A 783 -12.70 1.09 40.99
N ASN A 784 -11.90 1.17 39.93
CA ASN A 784 -12.41 1.23 38.56
C ASN A 784 -11.99 -0.01 37.76
N LYS A 785 -12.96 -0.68 37.15
CA LYS A 785 -12.77 -1.88 36.32
C LYS A 785 -13.23 -1.60 34.90
N LEU A 786 -12.29 -1.69 33.96
CA LEU A 786 -12.54 -1.52 32.54
C LEU A 786 -12.50 -2.87 31.83
N LEU A 787 -13.52 -3.14 31.03
CA LEU A 787 -13.60 -4.25 30.09
C LEU A 787 -13.89 -3.67 28.71
N SER A 788 -13.04 -3.94 27.73
CA SER A 788 -13.27 -3.55 26.34
C SER A 788 -13.10 -4.76 25.43
N ALA A 789 -14.03 -4.93 24.50
CA ALA A 789 -14.04 -5.99 23.52
C ALA A 789 -14.34 -5.40 22.14
N ASN A 790 -13.44 -5.60 21.20
CA ASN A 790 -13.56 -5.12 19.83
C ASN A 790 -13.50 -6.30 18.87
N GLY A 791 -14.32 -6.28 17.82
CA GLY A 791 -14.42 -7.36 16.84
C GLY A 791 -14.72 -6.82 15.46
N TYR A 792 -13.96 -7.25 14.47
CA TYR A 792 -14.02 -6.79 13.09
C TYR A 792 -13.92 -7.97 12.13
N LEU A 793 -14.70 -7.93 11.06
CA LEU A 793 -14.66 -8.86 9.95
C LEU A 793 -14.83 -8.08 8.65
N THR A 794 -13.89 -8.21 7.73
CA THR A 794 -13.91 -7.50 6.44
C THR A 794 -13.66 -8.46 5.29
N ALA A 795 -14.23 -8.17 4.12
CA ALA A 795 -14.09 -9.02 2.95
C ALA A 795 -14.12 -8.23 1.65
N THR A 796 -13.40 -8.72 0.64
CA THR A 796 -13.53 -8.29 -0.77
C THR A 796 -14.28 -9.37 -1.53
N VAL A 797 -15.61 -9.23 -1.64
CA VAL A 797 -16.53 -10.28 -2.11
C VAL A 797 -16.43 -10.46 -3.64
N THR A 798 -16.30 -9.34 -4.34
CA THR A 798 -16.01 -9.28 -5.79
C THR A 798 -14.88 -8.26 -5.99
N PRO A 799 -14.30 -8.14 -7.20
CA PRO A 799 -13.27 -7.11 -7.46
C PRO A 799 -13.73 -5.69 -7.14
N ASP A 800 -15.04 -5.45 -7.20
CA ASP A 800 -15.65 -4.12 -7.03
C ASP A 800 -16.38 -3.96 -5.68
N ASP A 801 -16.72 -5.06 -4.99
CA ASP A 801 -17.54 -5.08 -3.77
C ASP A 801 -16.73 -5.42 -2.50
N ARG A 802 -16.82 -4.55 -1.50
CA ARG A 802 -16.20 -4.72 -0.18
C ARG A 802 -17.25 -4.67 0.92
N VAL A 803 -17.05 -5.43 1.99
CA VAL A 803 -17.96 -5.50 3.15
C VAL A 803 -17.17 -5.37 4.43
N VAL A 804 -17.71 -4.60 5.38
CA VAL A 804 -17.13 -4.38 6.72
C VAL A 804 -18.20 -4.66 7.76
N ALA A 805 -17.88 -5.47 8.76
CA ALA A 805 -18.71 -5.71 9.93
C ALA A 805 -17.88 -5.46 11.19
N PHE A 806 -18.44 -4.73 12.15
CA PHE A 806 -17.75 -4.44 13.40
C PHE A 806 -18.68 -4.41 14.60
N VAL A 807 -18.11 -4.69 15.77
CA VAL A 807 -18.73 -4.51 17.08
C VAL A 807 -17.66 -4.14 18.09
N ASN A 808 -17.88 -3.04 18.81
CA ASN A 808 -17.06 -2.59 19.92
C ASN A 808 -17.95 -2.47 21.14
N HIS A 809 -17.52 -3.03 22.25
CA HIS A 809 -18.24 -2.98 23.51
C HIS A 809 -17.27 -2.61 24.62
N GLY A 810 -17.58 -1.54 25.33
CA GLY A 810 -16.86 -1.10 26.52
C GLY A 810 -17.77 -1.13 27.74
N LYS A 811 -17.22 -1.53 28.87
CA LYS A 811 -17.86 -1.45 30.19
C LYS A 811 -16.86 -0.88 31.19
N ASN A 812 -17.28 0.15 31.90
CA ASN A 812 -16.56 0.77 33.00
C ASN A 812 -17.44 0.65 34.25
N ASP A 813 -16.95 -0.04 35.29
CA ASP A 813 -17.59 -0.17 36.59
C ASP A 813 -16.70 0.50 37.63
N GLY A 814 -17.08 1.71 38.03
CA GLY A 814 -16.37 2.53 39.00
C GLY A 814 -17.15 2.68 40.29
N THR A 815 -16.48 2.53 41.43
CA THR A 815 -17.01 2.93 42.74
C THR A 815 -16.23 4.11 43.30
N LEU A 816 -16.92 4.97 44.04
CA LEU A 816 -16.40 6.12 44.74
C LEU A 816 -16.98 6.11 46.15
N ASN A 817 -16.12 5.93 47.15
CA ASN A 817 -16.46 6.10 48.55
C ASN A 817 -15.82 7.39 49.01
N ALA A 818 -16.55 8.35 49.56
CA ALA A 818 -16.02 9.62 50.04
C ALA A 818 -16.54 9.96 51.44
N LEU A 819 -15.74 10.65 52.25
CA LEU A 819 -16.08 11.07 53.62
C LEU A 819 -15.97 12.59 53.78
N SER A 820 -16.99 13.34 53.38
CA SER A 820 -17.00 14.80 53.53
C SER A 820 -17.39 15.26 54.94
N GLN A 821 -17.11 16.52 55.26
CA GLN A 821 -17.75 17.23 56.37
C GLN A 821 -18.74 18.23 55.79
N GLY A 822 -19.99 18.21 56.26
CA GLY A 822 -21.03 19.08 55.73
C GLY A 822 -22.19 19.27 56.71
N SER A 823 -23.10 20.15 56.34
CA SER A 823 -24.32 20.44 57.10
C SER A 823 -25.57 19.86 56.45
N THR A 824 -25.46 18.93 55.49
CA THR A 824 -26.60 18.48 54.66
C THR A 824 -27.78 18.00 55.49
N LEU A 825 -27.54 17.26 56.57
CA LEU A 825 -28.58 16.80 57.48
C LEU A 825 -29.30 17.99 58.18
N THR A 826 -28.54 18.95 58.72
CA THR A 826 -29.14 20.09 59.43
C THR A 826 -29.81 21.08 58.48
N ASP A 827 -29.27 21.27 57.28
CA ASP A 827 -29.88 22.07 56.22
C ASP A 827 -31.17 21.44 55.68
N PHE A 828 -31.21 20.11 55.52
CA PHE A 828 -32.42 19.38 55.17
C PHE A 828 -33.50 19.49 56.26
N LEU A 829 -33.13 19.33 57.53
CA LEU A 829 -34.05 19.53 58.65
C LEU A 829 -34.56 20.99 58.72
N ASN A 830 -33.71 21.98 58.41
CA ASN A 830 -34.12 23.38 58.32
C ASN A 830 -35.05 23.65 57.14
N LEU A 831 -34.81 23.02 55.98
CA LEU A 831 -35.69 23.08 54.81
C LEU A 831 -37.09 22.54 55.11
N LEU A 832 -37.17 21.48 55.92
CA LEU A 832 -38.43 20.91 56.42
C LEU A 832 -39.06 21.69 57.58
N GLY A 833 -38.43 22.80 58.02
CA GLY A 833 -38.97 23.72 59.01
C GLY A 833 -38.69 23.34 60.48
N PHE A 834 -37.78 22.40 60.75
CA PHE A 834 -37.44 21.97 62.11
C PHE A 834 -36.58 22.97 62.90
N GLY A 835 -35.98 23.97 62.23
CA GLY A 835 -35.28 25.09 62.90
C GLY A 835 -34.09 24.65 63.76
N VAL A 836 -33.31 23.69 63.27
CA VAL A 836 -32.17 23.08 63.96
C VAL A 836 -30.91 23.92 63.72
N ARG A 837 -30.03 24.00 64.71
CA ARG A 837 -28.73 24.69 64.54
C ARG A 837 -27.94 23.99 63.43
N THR A 838 -27.42 24.75 62.47
CA THR A 838 -26.49 24.23 61.46
C THR A 838 -25.26 23.68 62.18
N GLU A 839 -25.10 22.37 62.13
CA GLU A 839 -23.96 21.63 62.69
C GLU A 839 -23.28 20.89 61.54
N ILE A 840 -21.95 20.90 61.56
CA ILE A 840 -21.12 20.19 60.59
C ILE A 840 -20.92 18.77 61.12
N SER A 841 -21.35 17.77 60.35
CA SER A 841 -21.14 16.36 60.67
C SER A 841 -20.40 15.63 59.55
N SER A 842 -19.93 14.43 59.87
CA SER A 842 -19.31 13.53 58.90
C SER A 842 -20.37 12.95 57.96
N GLU A 843 -20.15 13.07 56.67
CA GLU A 843 -21.04 12.61 55.60
C GLU A 843 -20.30 11.55 54.77
N TYR A 844 -20.84 10.34 54.71
CA TYR A 844 -20.29 9.23 53.95
C TYR A 844 -21.09 9.06 52.65
N SER A 845 -20.46 9.34 51.51
CA SER A 845 -21.05 9.15 50.19
C SER A 845 -20.50 7.88 49.54
N TYR A 846 -21.39 6.97 49.16
CA TYR A 846 -21.09 5.79 48.34
C TYR A 846 -21.73 5.97 46.97
N ARG A 847 -20.93 6.15 45.93
CA ARG A 847 -21.39 6.24 44.55
C ARG A 847 -20.83 5.07 43.73
N ARG A 848 -21.67 4.41 42.95
CA ARG A 848 -21.26 3.42 41.95
C ARG A 848 -21.80 3.83 40.60
N SER A 849 -20.93 3.90 39.60
CA SER A 849 -21.26 4.22 38.21
C SER A 849 -20.88 3.05 37.31
N ILE A 850 -21.86 2.48 36.62
CA ILE A 850 -21.66 1.47 35.59
C ILE A 850 -21.99 2.10 34.25
N ASN A 851 -21.00 2.27 33.39
CA ASN A 851 -21.15 2.80 32.05
C ASN A 851 -20.85 1.70 31.04
N GLU A 852 -21.79 1.44 30.13
CA GLU A 852 -21.65 0.50 29.02
C GLU A 852 -21.86 1.25 27.71
N ALA A 853 -20.97 1.04 26.75
CA ALA A 853 -21.07 1.61 25.41
C ALA A 853 -20.89 0.49 24.38
N THR A 854 -21.80 0.38 23.42
CA THR A 854 -21.74 -0.59 22.33
C THR A 854 -21.91 0.12 21.00
N ASN A 855 -20.92 0.02 20.11
CA ASN A 855 -21.00 0.48 18.74
C ASN A 855 -20.93 -0.72 17.81
N ALA A 856 -21.83 -0.81 16.83
CA ALA A 856 -21.82 -1.89 15.85
C ALA A 856 -22.25 -1.38 14.48
N GLY A 857 -21.83 -2.07 13.42
CA GLY A 857 -22.24 -1.68 12.09
C GLY A 857 -21.93 -2.71 11.02
N LEU A 858 -22.65 -2.55 9.91
CA LEU A 858 -22.44 -3.27 8.66
C LEU A 858 -22.31 -2.23 7.55
N GLY A 859 -21.17 -2.25 6.86
CA GLY A 859 -20.88 -1.39 5.72
C GLY A 859 -20.65 -2.19 4.44
N TRP A 860 -20.98 -1.58 3.31
CA TRP A 860 -20.76 -2.09 1.97
C TRP A 860 -20.19 -0.96 1.10
N SER A 861 -19.23 -1.28 0.26
CA SER A 861 -18.64 -0.36 -0.73
C SER A 861 -18.67 -1.02 -2.10
N HIS A 862 -19.00 -0.25 -3.13
CA HIS A 862 -19.00 -0.68 -4.52
C HIS A 862 -18.22 0.30 -5.40
N THR A 863 -17.35 -0.21 -6.26
CA THR A 863 -16.55 0.58 -7.22
C THR A 863 -17.13 0.45 -8.62
N PHE A 864 -17.56 1.57 -9.22
CA PHE A 864 -18.09 1.56 -10.59
C PHE A 864 -17.02 1.73 -11.66
N GLY A 865 -15.86 2.26 -11.29
CA GLY A 865 -14.72 2.52 -12.17
C GLY A 865 -13.67 3.40 -11.47
N TYR A 866 -12.73 3.90 -12.26
CA TYR A 866 -11.72 4.84 -11.75
C TYR A 866 -12.37 6.04 -11.05
N GLU A 867 -11.99 6.29 -9.78
CA GLU A 867 -12.49 7.38 -8.94
C GLU A 867 -14.03 7.46 -8.87
N ASN A 868 -14.72 6.33 -8.76
CA ASN A 868 -16.18 6.29 -8.67
C ASN A 868 -16.65 5.20 -7.70
N ILE A 869 -16.99 5.59 -6.47
CA ILE A 869 -17.24 4.68 -5.35
C ILE A 869 -18.51 5.07 -4.59
N LEU A 870 -19.39 4.09 -4.38
CA LEU A 870 -20.58 4.20 -3.54
C LEU A 870 -20.42 3.37 -2.27
N ASN A 871 -20.59 4.03 -1.13
CA ASN A 871 -20.58 3.42 0.19
C ASN A 871 -21.99 3.45 0.80
N GLY A 872 -22.37 2.38 1.48
CA GLY A 872 -23.58 2.29 2.29
C GLY A 872 -23.30 1.65 3.63
N ALA A 873 -23.98 2.10 4.69
CA ALA A 873 -23.81 1.53 6.03
C ALA A 873 -25.10 1.52 6.84
N LEU A 874 -25.22 0.51 7.70
CA LEU A 874 -26.19 0.44 8.79
C LEU A 874 -25.41 0.45 10.10
N LEU A 875 -25.69 1.44 10.94
CA LEU A 875 -24.88 1.78 12.10
C LEU A 875 -25.75 1.83 13.35
N TYR A 876 -25.21 1.33 14.46
CA TYR A 876 -25.86 1.22 15.75
C TYR A 876 -24.91 1.71 16.85
N SER A 877 -25.44 2.49 17.78
CA SER A 877 -24.76 2.83 19.03
C SER A 877 -25.73 2.68 20.20
N GLU A 878 -25.26 2.17 21.32
CA GLU A 878 -25.98 2.11 22.58
C GLU A 878 -25.07 2.57 23.70
N SER A 879 -25.54 3.55 24.47
CA SER A 879 -24.91 3.98 25.71
C SER A 879 -25.87 3.71 26.86
N LYS A 880 -25.39 3.05 27.90
CA LYS A 880 -26.10 2.87 29.16
C LYS A 880 -25.23 3.37 30.30
N SER A 881 -25.82 4.16 31.18
CA SER A 881 -25.22 4.58 32.43
C SER A 881 -26.16 4.23 33.55
N GLN A 882 -25.66 3.55 34.58
CA GLN A 882 -26.37 3.33 35.83
C GLN A 882 -25.53 3.95 36.94
N THR A 883 -26.04 5.01 37.55
CA THR A 883 -25.42 5.66 38.71
C THR A 883 -26.27 5.37 39.93
N SER A 884 -25.70 4.73 40.93
CA SER A 884 -26.30 4.55 42.25
C SER A 884 -25.52 5.38 43.27
N ASN A 885 -26.21 6.16 44.08
CA ASN A 885 -25.65 6.98 45.15
C ASN A 885 -26.32 6.61 46.48
N SER A 886 -25.55 6.49 47.55
CA SER A 886 -26.02 6.25 48.91
C SER A 886 -25.28 7.20 49.84
N LEU A 887 -26.01 8.12 50.45
CA LEU A 887 -25.49 9.09 51.40
C LEU A 887 -25.82 8.64 52.82
N GLN A 888 -24.83 8.58 53.70
CA GLN A 888 -24.96 8.32 55.12
C GLN A 888 -24.40 9.50 55.90
N VAL A 889 -24.95 9.77 57.07
CA VAL A 889 -24.57 10.93 57.89
C VAL A 889 -24.36 10.49 59.34
N ASP A 890 -23.39 11.10 60.01
CA ASP A 890 -23.26 11.01 61.46
C ASP A 890 -24.26 11.97 62.11
N ASP A 891 -25.25 11.42 62.80
CA ASP A 891 -26.32 12.19 63.41
C ASP A 891 -26.05 12.56 64.89
N ALA A 892 -24.99 11.99 65.48
CA ALA A 892 -24.60 12.22 66.87
C ALA A 892 -24.34 13.71 67.21
N PRO A 893 -23.70 14.51 66.33
CA PRO A 893 -23.54 15.96 66.56
C PRO A 893 -24.87 16.71 66.60
N VAL A 894 -25.87 16.25 65.84
CA VAL A 894 -27.20 16.86 65.75
C VAL A 894 -28.07 16.50 66.95
N LEU A 895 -27.92 15.27 67.47
CA LEU A 895 -28.63 14.77 68.66
C LEU A 895 -27.90 15.00 69.99
N GLY A 896 -26.66 15.51 69.96
CA GLY A 896 -25.83 15.68 71.15
C GLY A 896 -25.38 14.37 71.80
N LEU A 897 -25.27 13.29 71.01
CA LEU A 897 -24.81 11.98 71.47
C LEU A 897 -23.27 11.93 71.53
N PRO A 898 -22.68 11.21 72.51
CA PRO A 898 -21.24 11.18 72.72
C PRO A 898 -20.47 10.28 71.75
N ASP A 899 -21.14 9.32 71.10
CA ASP A 899 -20.56 8.37 70.16
C ASP A 899 -21.16 8.61 68.76
N PRO A 900 -20.35 8.56 67.68
CA PRO A 900 -20.83 8.75 66.31
C PRO A 900 -21.82 7.65 65.91
N ASP A 901 -22.94 8.04 65.30
CA ASP A 901 -24.00 7.13 64.85
C ASP A 901 -24.26 7.37 63.35
N ILE A 902 -23.65 6.51 62.53
CA ILE A 902 -23.69 6.62 61.07
C ILE A 902 -24.98 5.98 60.56
N ILE A 903 -25.90 6.80 60.09
CA ILE A 903 -27.20 6.37 59.58
C ILE A 903 -27.31 6.64 58.07
N PRO A 904 -27.88 5.71 57.28
CA PRO A 904 -28.14 5.95 55.87
C PRO A 904 -29.29 6.97 55.73
N PHE A 905 -29.08 7.98 54.91
CA PHE A 905 -29.97 9.15 54.76
C PHE A 905 -30.71 9.14 53.42
N LEU A 906 -30.00 8.92 52.30
CA LEU A 906 -30.57 8.94 50.95
C LEU A 906 -29.96 7.86 50.07
N ASP A 907 -30.78 7.02 49.44
CA ASP A 907 -30.38 6.14 48.35
C ASP A 907 -31.02 6.66 47.04
N ALA A 908 -30.24 6.84 45.98
CA ALA A 908 -30.74 7.25 44.66
C ALA A 908 -30.11 6.41 43.55
N THR A 909 -30.90 6.03 42.56
CA THR A 909 -30.40 5.37 41.34
C THR A 909 -30.94 6.10 40.11
N GLU A 910 -30.05 6.40 39.18
CA GLU A 910 -30.36 6.94 37.87
C GLU A 910 -29.83 5.98 36.80
N GLU A 911 -30.72 5.57 35.89
CA GLU A 911 -30.40 4.74 34.73
C GLU A 911 -30.69 5.54 33.45
N VAL A 912 -29.65 5.92 32.73
CA VAL A 912 -29.75 6.57 31.41
C VAL A 912 -29.42 5.53 30.35
N SER A 913 -30.26 5.40 29.33
CA SER A 913 -30.01 4.56 28.15
C SER A 913 -30.31 5.36 26.89
N SER A 914 -29.39 5.37 25.94
CA SER A 914 -29.55 5.98 24.62
C SER A 914 -29.20 4.97 23.55
N LYS A 915 -30.09 4.77 22.56
CA LYS A 915 -29.90 3.87 21.43
C LYS A 915 -30.08 4.62 20.14
N THR A 916 -29.08 4.58 19.27
CA THR A 916 -29.09 5.30 18.01
C THR A 916 -28.99 4.32 16.85
N TYR A 917 -29.85 4.49 15.84
CA TYR A 917 -29.87 3.71 14.60
C TYR A 917 -29.72 4.65 13.42
N ILE A 918 -28.73 4.44 12.56
CA ILE A 918 -28.48 5.27 11.36
C ILE A 918 -28.28 4.39 10.14
N GLY A 919 -29.00 4.70 9.05
CA GLY A 919 -28.67 4.26 7.70
C GLY A 919 -27.96 5.39 6.95
N ALA A 920 -26.86 5.08 6.27
CA ALA A 920 -26.05 6.06 5.54
C ALA A 920 -25.77 5.59 4.11
N LEU A 921 -25.78 6.54 3.18
CA LEU A 921 -25.31 6.38 1.80
C LEU A 921 -24.38 7.54 1.45
N SER A 922 -23.24 7.25 0.83
CA SER A 922 -22.22 8.22 0.44
C SER A 922 -21.65 7.85 -0.93
N HIS A 923 -21.54 8.80 -1.84
CA HIS A 923 -20.97 8.60 -3.17
C HIS A 923 -19.83 9.59 -3.41
N SER A 924 -18.69 9.06 -3.83
CA SER A 924 -17.50 9.81 -4.20
C SER A 924 -17.23 9.62 -5.70
N ILE A 925 -17.08 10.72 -6.43
CA ILE A 925 -16.79 10.69 -7.86
C ILE A 925 -15.76 11.76 -8.27
N GLY A 926 -14.72 11.34 -8.99
CA GLY A 926 -13.68 12.19 -9.57
C GLY A 926 -14.06 12.68 -10.97
N SER A 927 -13.69 13.92 -11.29
CA SER A 927 -13.90 14.55 -12.59
C SER A 927 -12.81 15.58 -12.87
N GLY A 928 -11.65 15.10 -13.33
CA GLY A 928 -10.46 15.94 -13.54
C GLY A 928 -10.02 16.55 -12.20
N PRO A 929 -9.88 17.89 -12.09
CA PRO A 929 -9.43 18.53 -10.85
C PRO A 929 -10.47 18.57 -9.72
N LEU A 930 -11.68 18.00 -9.93
CA LEU A 930 -12.77 18.05 -8.97
C LEU A 930 -13.11 16.65 -8.45
N THR A 931 -13.16 16.51 -7.13
CA THR A 931 -13.70 15.33 -6.45
C THR A 931 -14.97 15.71 -5.71
N TRP A 932 -16.08 15.09 -6.09
CA TRP A 932 -17.39 15.30 -5.48
C TRP A 932 -17.67 14.19 -4.48
N ARG A 933 -18.04 14.56 -3.25
CA ARG A 933 -18.49 13.64 -2.20
C ARG A 933 -19.85 14.09 -1.71
N TYR A 934 -20.87 13.25 -1.80
CA TYR A 934 -22.20 13.62 -1.34
C TYR A 934 -22.94 12.42 -0.78
N GLY A 935 -23.82 12.67 0.19
CA GLY A 935 -24.49 11.60 0.89
C GLY A 935 -25.68 12.03 1.71
N ILE A 936 -26.40 11.01 2.19
CA ILE A 936 -27.55 11.15 3.07
C ILE A 936 -27.43 10.15 4.22
N GLU A 937 -27.82 10.59 5.42
CA GLU A 937 -27.91 9.78 6.62
C GLU A 937 -29.28 9.99 7.24
N GLY A 938 -29.92 8.91 7.69
CA GLY A 938 -31.25 8.96 8.28
C GLY A 938 -31.41 7.93 9.37
N GLY A 939 -32.09 8.30 10.47
CA GLY A 939 -32.11 7.47 11.66
C GLY A 939 -32.99 8.02 12.78
N TRP A 940 -32.85 7.41 13.96
CA TRP A 940 -33.48 7.90 15.18
C TRP A 940 -32.67 7.52 16.42
N ILE A 941 -32.84 8.31 17.48
CA ILE A 941 -32.33 8.08 18.84
C ILE A 941 -33.52 7.75 19.73
N ASP A 942 -33.46 6.62 20.43
CA ASP A 942 -34.34 6.28 21.55
C ASP A 942 -33.57 6.51 22.86
N ALA A 943 -33.94 7.57 23.58
CA ALA A 943 -33.38 7.89 24.88
C ALA A 943 -34.38 7.58 25.98
N SER A 944 -33.92 7.00 27.09
CA SER A 944 -34.72 6.79 28.29
C SER A 944 -33.92 7.04 29.54
N THR A 945 -34.51 7.73 30.51
CA THR A 945 -33.95 7.97 31.83
C THR A 945 -34.91 7.40 32.86
N THR A 946 -34.42 6.54 33.75
CA THR A 946 -35.19 6.00 34.88
C THR A 946 -34.56 6.47 36.18
N THR A 947 -35.33 7.18 37.00
CA THR A 947 -34.87 7.71 38.29
C THR A 947 -35.62 7.07 39.44
N PHE A 948 -34.88 6.72 40.49
CA PHE A 948 -35.39 6.18 41.74
C PHE A 948 -34.71 6.88 42.90
N SER A 949 -35.45 7.26 43.94
CA SER A 949 -34.86 7.75 45.18
C SER A 949 -35.61 7.26 46.41
N ARG A 950 -34.89 7.10 47.52
CA ARG A 950 -35.41 6.61 48.79
C ARG A 950 -34.75 7.36 49.94
N LEU A 951 -35.53 8.18 50.62
CA LEU A 951 -35.16 8.82 51.88
C LEU A 951 -35.50 7.86 53.03
N ARG A 952 -34.50 7.50 53.83
CA ARG A 952 -34.69 6.56 54.96
C ARG A 952 -35.17 7.29 56.20
N GLU A 953 -35.75 6.52 57.14
CA GLU A 953 -36.25 7.06 58.42
C GLU A 953 -35.10 7.67 59.22
N LEU A 954 -35.27 8.94 59.60
CA LEU A 954 -34.31 9.70 60.42
C LEU A 954 -34.70 9.55 61.89
N PHE A 955 -33.74 9.11 62.71
CA PHE A 955 -33.90 8.87 64.15
C PHE A 955 -34.91 7.75 64.50
N PRO A 956 -34.49 6.46 64.51
CA PRO A 956 -35.39 5.32 64.77
C PRO A 956 -36.15 5.37 66.11
N LEU A 957 -35.66 6.18 67.06
CA LEU A 957 -36.24 6.37 68.40
C LEU A 957 -37.21 7.56 68.47
N LEU A 958 -37.29 8.40 67.42
CA LEU A 958 -38.13 9.59 67.30
C LEU A 958 -38.63 9.71 65.85
N PRO A 959 -39.81 9.13 65.49
CA PRO A 959 -40.28 9.06 64.10
C PRO A 959 -40.78 10.44 63.61
N LEU A 960 -39.85 11.36 63.39
CA LEU A 960 -40.10 12.74 62.97
C LEU A 960 -40.22 12.86 61.44
N ILE A 961 -39.55 11.99 60.69
CA ILE A 961 -39.57 11.93 59.22
C ILE A 961 -39.71 10.46 58.79
N PRO A 962 -40.87 10.04 58.25
CA PRO A 962 -41.07 8.67 57.80
C PRO A 962 -40.24 8.37 56.55
N GLU A 963 -39.88 7.09 56.37
CA GLU A 963 -39.26 6.61 55.13
C GLU A 963 -40.15 6.94 53.92
N THR A 964 -39.57 7.57 52.90
CA THR A 964 -40.26 7.96 51.67
C THR A 964 -39.51 7.46 50.45
N THR A 965 -40.25 6.85 49.52
CA THR A 965 -39.72 6.33 48.26
C THR A 965 -40.38 7.07 47.10
N ASP A 966 -39.59 7.52 46.14
CA ASP A 966 -40.04 8.18 44.91
C ASP A 966 -39.49 7.42 43.68
N GLY A 967 -40.35 7.15 42.70
CA GLY A 967 -40.04 6.32 41.54
C GLY A 967 -40.13 4.78 41.76
N PRO A 968 -39.65 3.96 40.80
CA PRO A 968 -38.93 4.36 39.60
C PRO A 968 -39.85 5.03 38.57
N ASP A 969 -39.46 6.24 38.13
CA ASP A 969 -40.10 6.95 37.03
C ASP A 969 -39.23 6.85 35.79
N THR A 970 -39.79 6.40 34.67
CA THR A 970 -39.09 6.32 33.38
C THR A 970 -39.62 7.38 32.43
N PHE A 971 -38.74 8.29 32.01
CA PHE A 971 -38.98 9.19 30.89
C PHE A 971 -38.34 8.59 29.63
N SER A 972 -39.06 8.53 28.51
CA SER A 972 -38.50 8.11 27.23
C SER A 972 -38.88 9.08 26.12
N ASN A 973 -37.95 9.29 25.19
CA ASN A 973 -38.09 10.19 24.07
C ASN A 973 -37.47 9.54 22.82
N ARG A 974 -38.13 9.71 21.67
CA ARG A 974 -37.57 9.39 20.36
C ARG A 974 -37.30 10.66 19.56
N ILE A 975 -36.06 10.82 19.08
CA ILE A 975 -35.63 11.92 18.21
C ILE A 975 -35.27 11.35 16.85
N ASN A 976 -35.92 11.80 15.77
CA ASN A 976 -35.55 11.43 14.41
C ASN A 976 -34.41 12.32 13.92
N ILE A 977 -33.48 11.74 13.15
CA ILE A 977 -32.32 12.42 12.58
C ILE A 977 -32.34 12.28 11.06
N GLY A 978 -32.13 13.39 10.36
CA GLY A 978 -31.80 13.41 8.94
C GLY A 978 -30.60 14.32 8.69
N ARG A 979 -29.65 13.85 7.89
CA ARG A 979 -28.49 14.62 7.44
C ARG A 979 -28.31 14.44 5.94
N ALA A 980 -28.02 15.51 5.23
CA ALA A 980 -27.61 15.48 3.84
C ALA A 980 -26.38 16.38 3.66
N TYR A 981 -25.46 15.99 2.79
CA TYR A 981 -24.25 16.78 2.55
C TYR A 981 -23.78 16.69 1.11
N VAL A 982 -23.12 17.76 0.68
CA VAL A 982 -22.31 17.83 -0.53
C VAL A 982 -20.99 18.47 -0.15
N ASP A 983 -19.91 17.87 -0.62
CA ASP A 983 -18.53 18.28 -0.42
C ASP A 983 -17.78 18.20 -1.76
N VAL A 984 -16.95 19.20 -2.04
CA VAL A 984 -16.17 19.30 -3.28
C VAL A 984 -14.74 19.64 -2.93
N LEU A 985 -13.84 18.70 -3.18
CA LEU A 985 -12.40 18.92 -3.17
C LEU A 985 -11.96 19.35 -4.58
N HIS A 986 -11.21 20.44 -4.67
CA HIS A 986 -10.78 21.07 -5.91
C HIS A 986 -9.27 21.24 -5.93
N GLU A 987 -8.60 20.49 -6.79
CA GLU A 987 -7.18 20.63 -7.08
C GLU A 987 -6.97 21.71 -8.15
N ILE A 988 -6.87 22.97 -7.71
CA ILE A 988 -6.78 24.13 -8.60
C ILE A 988 -5.44 24.12 -9.35
N THR A 989 -4.37 23.80 -8.62
CA THR A 989 -3.01 23.54 -9.14
C THR A 989 -2.34 22.50 -8.22
N PRO A 990 -1.20 21.91 -8.61
CA PRO A 990 -0.45 20.99 -7.73
C PRO A 990 -0.13 21.56 -6.34
N ASP A 991 -0.01 22.89 -6.23
CA ASP A 991 0.35 23.62 -5.00
C ASP A 991 -0.83 24.34 -4.33
N LEU A 992 -2.05 24.28 -4.89
CA LEU A 992 -3.21 25.01 -4.38
C LEU A 992 -4.47 24.14 -4.44
N LYS A 993 -5.03 23.83 -3.28
CA LYS A 993 -6.26 23.05 -3.12
C LYS A 993 -7.33 23.88 -2.41
N GLY A 994 -8.58 23.72 -2.81
CA GLY A 994 -9.74 24.26 -2.11
C GLY A 994 -10.73 23.13 -1.80
N GLU A 995 -11.46 23.24 -0.69
CA GLU A 995 -12.51 22.29 -0.35
C GLU A 995 -13.74 23.05 0.17
N TYR A 996 -14.92 22.66 -0.30
CA TYR A 996 -16.17 23.36 -0.02
C TYR A 996 -17.26 22.35 0.29
N ALA A 997 -17.86 22.45 1.47
CA ALA A 997 -18.92 21.56 1.90
C ALA A 997 -20.12 22.30 2.47
N LEU A 998 -21.29 21.70 2.31
CA LEU A 998 -22.53 22.14 2.94
C LEU A 998 -23.27 20.93 3.51
N PHE A 999 -23.52 20.99 4.81
CA PHE A 999 -24.29 20.00 5.54
C PHE A 999 -25.65 20.58 5.92
N ALA A 1000 -26.70 19.78 5.75
CA ALA A 1000 -28.06 20.09 6.21
C ALA A 1000 -28.47 19.03 7.23
N THR A 1001 -28.71 19.45 8.46
CA THR A 1001 -29.08 18.57 9.59
C THR A 1001 -30.49 18.91 10.07
N ARG A 1002 -31.30 17.88 10.30
CA ARG A 1002 -32.70 17.94 10.75
C ARG A 1002 -32.89 16.99 11.95
N LEU A 1003 -33.39 17.52 13.07
CA LEU A 1003 -33.76 16.75 14.27
C LEU A 1003 -35.20 17.03 14.69
N GLU A 1004 -36.00 15.99 14.87
CA GLU A 1004 -37.43 16.11 15.19
C GLU A 1004 -37.92 15.06 16.20
N GLY A 1005 -38.46 15.50 17.35
CA GLY A 1005 -39.07 14.63 18.37
C GLY A 1005 -39.23 15.31 19.73
N ASP A 1006 -40.27 15.00 20.52
CA ASP A 1006 -40.65 15.56 21.85
C ASP A 1006 -39.92 16.87 22.25
N GLY A 1007 -40.38 18.00 21.71
CA GLY A 1007 -39.87 19.34 22.04
C GLY A 1007 -38.55 19.75 21.35
N ILE A 1008 -37.98 18.88 20.51
CA ILE A 1008 -36.81 19.15 19.65
C ILE A 1008 -37.28 19.35 18.21
N ASP A 1009 -36.98 20.53 17.68
CA ASP A 1009 -37.18 20.91 16.28
C ASP A 1009 -35.97 21.72 15.82
N VAL A 1010 -34.94 21.03 15.32
CA VAL A 1010 -33.70 21.65 14.84
C VAL A 1010 -33.61 21.46 13.33
N SER A 1011 -33.35 22.54 12.62
CA SER A 1011 -32.99 22.56 11.21
C SER A 1011 -31.81 23.49 11.04
N ARG A 1012 -30.68 22.97 10.53
CA ARG A 1012 -29.44 23.75 10.46
C ARG A 1012 -28.68 23.49 9.17
N LEU A 1013 -28.10 24.57 8.66
CA LEU A 1013 -27.06 24.52 7.64
C LEU A 1013 -25.70 24.71 8.30
N GLU A 1014 -24.76 23.84 7.96
CA GLU A 1014 -23.43 23.80 8.53
C GLU A 1014 -22.42 23.89 7.37
N PRO A 1015 -22.09 25.12 6.94
CA PRO A 1015 -21.12 25.30 5.86
C PRO A 1015 -19.72 24.98 6.37
N ARG A 1016 -18.90 24.44 5.47
CA ARG A 1016 -17.48 24.25 5.68
C ARG A 1016 -16.74 24.68 4.43
N PHE A 1017 -15.61 25.34 4.58
CA PHE A 1017 -14.77 25.69 3.45
C PHE A 1017 -13.33 25.83 3.89
N GLY A 1018 -12.40 25.51 3.01
CA GLY A 1018 -10.97 25.64 3.29
C GLY A 1018 -10.16 25.90 2.04
N LEU A 1019 -8.95 26.41 2.28
CA LEU A 1019 -7.91 26.63 1.29
C LEU A 1019 -6.59 26.11 1.82
N ALA A 1020 -5.85 25.39 0.97
CA ALA A 1020 -4.52 24.88 1.26
C ALA A 1020 -3.56 25.31 0.15
N TRP A 1021 -2.42 25.84 0.54
CA TRP A 1021 -1.45 26.44 -0.38
C TRP A 1021 -0.01 26.10 0.01
N THR A 1022 0.80 25.74 -0.99
CA THR A 1022 2.22 25.45 -0.88
C THR A 1022 3.01 26.61 -1.52
N PRO A 1023 3.31 27.71 -0.80
CA PRO A 1023 3.97 28.88 -1.39
C PRO A 1023 5.42 28.63 -1.78
N ILE A 1024 6.07 27.72 -1.06
CA ILE A 1024 7.46 27.32 -1.19
C ILE A 1024 7.48 25.81 -0.92
N GLN A 1025 8.39 25.09 -1.57
CA GLN A 1025 8.54 23.66 -1.39
C GLN A 1025 8.66 23.26 0.09
N ASN A 1026 7.95 22.20 0.47
CA ASN A 1026 7.85 21.66 1.84
C ASN A 1026 7.22 22.60 2.91
N HIS A 1027 6.56 23.68 2.49
CA HIS A 1027 5.77 24.53 3.37
C HIS A 1027 4.31 24.44 2.97
N TRP A 1028 3.41 24.19 3.91
CA TRP A 1028 2.00 24.02 3.62
C TRP A 1028 1.15 24.85 4.57
N LEU A 1029 0.45 25.83 4.01
CA LEU A 1029 -0.46 26.70 4.75
C LEU A 1029 -1.89 26.29 4.48
N ARG A 1030 -2.68 26.16 5.54
CA ARG A 1030 -4.07 25.74 5.50
C ARG A 1030 -4.92 26.67 6.32
N ALA A 1031 -6.10 26.99 5.81
CA ALA A 1031 -7.11 27.75 6.52
C ALA A 1031 -8.47 27.12 6.26
N ALA A 1032 -9.29 26.98 7.29
CA ALA A 1032 -10.66 26.47 7.16
C ALA A 1032 -11.63 27.16 8.11
N PHE A 1033 -12.88 27.22 7.69
CA PHE A 1033 -14.03 27.48 8.54
C PHE A 1033 -14.89 26.22 8.58
N VAL A 1034 -15.31 25.82 9.78
CA VAL A 1034 -16.15 24.63 10.01
C VAL A 1034 -17.23 24.98 11.04
N ARG A 1035 -18.51 24.87 10.63
CA ARG A 1035 -19.62 24.76 11.58
C ARG A 1035 -19.94 23.29 11.86
N GLN A 1036 -20.13 22.93 13.11
CA GLN A 1036 -20.46 21.56 13.51
C GLN A 1036 -21.48 21.52 14.66
N SER A 1037 -22.50 20.68 14.55
CA SER A 1037 -23.54 20.45 15.58
C SER A 1037 -23.18 19.31 16.53
N PHE A 1038 -24.17 18.88 17.33
CA PHE A 1038 -24.10 17.71 18.22
C PHE A 1038 -23.59 16.46 17.49
N ASP A 1039 -22.79 15.68 18.21
CA ASP A 1039 -22.32 14.36 17.77
C ASP A 1039 -23.35 13.30 18.19
N THR A 1040 -23.68 12.40 17.25
CA THR A 1040 -24.61 11.29 17.47
C THR A 1040 -23.95 10.07 18.12
N THR A 1041 -22.63 10.11 18.36
CA THR A 1041 -21.75 9.03 18.88
C THR A 1041 -21.68 7.77 18.01
N VAL A 1042 -22.56 7.64 17.02
CA VAL A 1042 -22.53 6.65 15.94
C VAL A 1042 -21.52 7.09 14.88
N PRO A 1043 -20.77 6.15 14.24
CA PRO A 1043 -19.94 6.47 13.08
C PRO A 1043 -20.72 7.13 11.95
N THR A 1044 -20.04 7.82 11.04
CA THR A 1044 -20.64 8.48 9.87
C THR A 1044 -19.88 8.17 8.58
N LEU A 1045 -20.56 8.21 7.44
CA LEU A 1045 -19.90 8.15 6.12
C LEU A 1045 -19.61 9.55 5.56
N ALA A 1046 -19.91 10.60 6.31
CA ALA A 1046 -19.59 11.97 5.94
C ALA A 1046 -18.10 12.29 6.12
N PRO A 1047 -17.57 13.25 5.34
CA PRO A 1047 -16.27 13.86 5.61
C PRO A 1047 -16.23 14.51 7.01
N ILE A 1048 -15.20 14.19 7.79
CA ILE A 1048 -15.05 14.68 9.18
C ILE A 1048 -14.14 15.91 9.33
N GLY A 1049 -13.42 16.29 8.27
CA GLY A 1049 -12.50 17.44 8.25
C GLY A 1049 -12.52 18.15 6.89
N ILE A 1050 -11.69 19.20 6.75
CA ILE A 1050 -11.52 19.99 5.53
C ILE A 1050 -10.02 20.20 5.28
N LEU A 1051 -9.49 19.72 4.15
CA LEU A 1051 -8.07 19.79 3.75
C LEU A 1051 -7.14 19.22 4.83
N GLY A 1052 -7.59 18.14 5.45
CA GLY A 1052 -6.98 17.50 6.60
C GLY A 1052 -7.26 18.24 7.92
N LEU A 1053 -7.66 19.51 7.96
CA LEU A 1053 -7.94 20.22 9.21
C LEU A 1053 -9.16 19.62 9.92
N GLN A 1054 -8.99 19.30 11.21
CA GLN A 1054 -10.05 18.83 12.09
C GLN A 1054 -10.22 19.83 13.24
N ALA A 1055 -11.45 20.27 13.47
CA ALA A 1055 -11.80 21.11 14.62
C ALA A 1055 -11.80 20.28 15.90
N ASN A 1056 -11.38 20.89 17.02
CA ASN A 1056 -11.63 20.32 18.33
C ASN A 1056 -13.14 20.18 18.55
N GLN A 1057 -13.57 19.00 19.01
CA GLN A 1057 -14.98 18.73 19.29
C GLN A 1057 -15.29 18.89 20.77
N PHE A 1058 -16.50 19.35 21.04
CA PHE A 1058 -17.02 19.58 22.39
C PHE A 1058 -18.37 18.89 22.54
N SER A 1059 -18.78 18.66 23.78
CA SER A 1059 -20.08 18.07 24.11
C SER A 1059 -21.20 19.07 23.83
N ASN A 1060 -21.56 19.22 22.55
CA ASN A 1060 -22.64 20.09 22.12
C ASN A 1060 -23.99 19.43 22.45
N ASN A 1061 -24.88 20.17 23.10
CA ASN A 1061 -26.25 19.70 23.34
C ASN A 1061 -27.02 19.60 22.01
N LEU A 1062 -28.21 18.99 22.02
CA LEU A 1062 -29.00 18.74 20.80
C LEU A 1062 -29.31 19.99 19.96
N ARG A 1063 -29.36 21.18 20.59
CA ARG A 1063 -29.55 22.47 19.91
C ARG A 1063 -28.25 23.25 19.73
N GLY A 1064 -27.14 22.75 20.26
CA GLY A 1064 -25.83 23.39 20.20
C GLY A 1064 -25.09 23.23 18.88
N TYR A 1065 -24.12 24.11 18.68
CA TYR A 1065 -23.16 24.05 17.57
C TYR A 1065 -21.88 24.82 17.93
N THR A 1066 -20.82 24.51 17.19
CA THR A 1066 -19.53 25.18 17.27
C THR A 1066 -19.17 25.76 15.91
N ASP A 1067 -18.76 27.03 15.90
CA ASP A 1067 -18.14 27.68 14.74
C ASP A 1067 -16.63 27.74 14.96
N THR A 1068 -15.87 27.12 14.05
CA THR A 1068 -14.40 27.05 14.14
C THR A 1068 -13.74 27.72 12.95
N VAL A 1069 -12.80 28.63 13.21
CA VAL A 1069 -11.80 29.08 12.24
C VAL A 1069 -10.48 28.42 12.61
N ALA A 1070 -9.94 27.60 11.71
CA ALA A 1070 -8.68 26.87 11.91
C ALA A 1070 -7.63 27.34 10.90
N LEU A 1071 -6.41 27.60 11.38
CA LEU A 1071 -5.24 27.90 10.57
C LEU A 1071 -4.11 26.93 10.95
N GLN A 1072 -3.38 26.43 9.96
CA GLN A 1072 -2.21 25.60 10.19
C GLN A 1072 -1.10 25.96 9.19
N TRP A 1073 0.13 26.03 9.68
CA TRP A 1073 1.32 26.17 8.86
C TRP A 1073 2.35 25.12 9.25
N ASP A 1074 2.55 24.16 8.34
CA ASP A 1074 3.60 23.15 8.46
C ASP A 1074 4.79 23.55 7.59
N ALA A 1075 6.00 23.44 8.13
CA ALA A 1075 7.23 23.86 7.47
C ALA A 1075 8.37 22.90 7.77
N GLU A 1076 8.88 22.25 6.73
CA GLU A 1076 10.16 21.54 6.79
C GLU A 1076 11.29 22.50 6.37
N TRP A 1077 12.13 22.87 7.33
CA TRP A 1077 13.22 23.83 7.12
C TRP A 1077 14.50 23.15 6.63
N THR A 1078 14.76 21.94 7.11
CA THR A 1078 15.87 21.08 6.70
C THR A 1078 15.44 19.61 6.71
N ASP A 1079 16.30 18.73 6.22
CA ASP A 1079 16.16 17.26 6.30
C ASP A 1079 16.07 16.71 7.74
N ARG A 1080 16.26 17.55 8.75
CA ARG A 1080 16.28 17.20 10.18
C ARG A 1080 15.45 18.13 11.07
N PHE A 1081 14.81 19.16 10.52
CA PHE A 1081 14.09 20.16 11.32
C PHE A 1081 12.75 20.55 10.69
N PHE A 1082 11.69 20.36 11.45
CA PHE A 1082 10.31 20.63 11.05
C PHE A 1082 9.57 21.41 12.13
N THR A 1083 8.66 22.30 11.73
CA THR A 1083 7.77 23.00 12.64
C THR A 1083 6.33 22.98 12.16
N SER A 1084 5.39 22.92 13.09
CA SER A 1084 3.96 23.10 12.83
C SER A 1084 3.41 24.20 13.74
N VAL A 1085 2.68 25.15 13.15
CA VAL A 1085 1.98 26.22 13.88
C VAL A 1085 0.49 26.05 13.64
N GLU A 1086 -0.28 25.84 14.71
CA GLU A 1086 -1.72 25.63 14.66
C GLU A 1086 -2.42 26.77 15.41
N TYR A 1087 -3.51 27.30 14.85
CA TYR A 1087 -4.40 28.25 15.52
C TYR A 1087 -5.86 27.86 15.30
N GLN A 1088 -6.66 27.84 16.36
CA GLN A 1088 -8.10 27.65 16.27
C GLN A 1088 -8.83 28.71 17.10
N HIS A 1089 -9.81 29.36 16.48
CA HIS A 1089 -10.80 30.20 17.15
C HIS A 1089 -12.15 29.49 17.10
N GLN A 1090 -12.75 29.24 18.26
CA GLN A 1090 -13.98 28.47 18.40
C GLN A 1090 -15.02 29.22 19.22
N GLU A 1091 -16.18 29.48 18.60
CA GLU A 1091 -17.37 30.00 19.28
C GLU A 1091 -18.33 28.84 19.55
N LEU A 1092 -18.64 28.64 20.83
CA LEU A 1092 -19.44 27.54 21.34
C LEU A 1092 -20.84 28.02 21.69
N HIS A 1093 -21.85 27.29 21.24
CA HIS A 1093 -23.26 27.57 21.50
C HIS A 1093 -23.94 26.32 22.07
N ASP A 1094 -24.57 26.45 23.23
CA ASP A 1094 -25.32 25.39 23.91
C ASP A 1094 -24.53 24.07 24.01
N PHE A 1095 -23.49 24.10 24.84
CA PHE A 1095 -22.55 23.00 25.05
C PHE A 1095 -22.44 22.66 26.53
N SER A 1096 -21.74 21.58 26.86
CA SER A 1096 -21.50 21.16 28.24
C SER A 1096 -20.00 20.89 28.46
N VAL A 1097 -19.51 21.22 29.66
CA VAL A 1097 -18.15 20.88 30.12
C VAL A 1097 -18.26 19.73 31.11
N ASP A 1098 -17.62 18.60 30.82
CA ASP A 1098 -17.68 17.43 31.70
C ASP A 1098 -16.84 17.66 32.96
N PHE A 1099 -17.38 17.29 34.13
CA PHE A 1099 -16.63 17.33 35.39
C PHE A 1099 -15.97 15.97 35.69
N PRO A 1100 -14.80 15.96 36.35
CA PRO A 1100 -14.20 14.73 36.85
C PRO A 1100 -15.20 13.96 37.72
N LEU A 1101 -15.31 12.64 37.57
CA LEU A 1101 -16.25 11.78 38.33
C LEU A 1101 -16.14 11.91 39.86
N ILE A 1102 -15.03 12.47 40.35
CA ILE A 1102 -14.66 12.69 41.75
C ILE A 1102 -15.00 14.10 42.28
N SER A 1103 -15.60 14.99 41.47
CA SER A 1103 -16.04 16.31 41.94
C SER A 1103 -17.33 16.21 42.76
N LEU A 1104 -17.35 16.79 43.97
CA LEU A 1104 -18.54 17.02 44.78
C LEU A 1104 -18.93 18.51 44.61
N PRO A 1105 -20.12 18.86 44.08
CA PRO A 1105 -21.42 18.19 44.21
C PRO A 1105 -21.82 17.30 43.01
N SER A 1106 -22.99 16.67 43.10
CA SER A 1106 -23.60 15.66 42.20
C SER A 1106 -23.67 15.96 40.69
N ASP A 1107 -23.19 17.11 40.21
CA ASP A 1107 -23.26 17.52 38.82
C ASP A 1107 -22.15 16.82 38.01
N THR A 1108 -22.51 16.03 37.00
CA THR A 1108 -21.56 15.31 36.14
C THR A 1108 -21.03 16.15 34.96
N SER A 1109 -21.70 17.26 34.67
CA SER A 1109 -21.31 18.22 33.63
C SER A 1109 -21.90 19.59 33.92
N LEU A 1110 -21.28 20.64 33.37
CA LEU A 1110 -21.72 22.02 33.44
C LEU A 1110 -22.28 22.45 32.08
N PRO A 1111 -23.61 22.56 31.91
CA PRO A 1111 -24.19 23.12 30.70
C PRO A 1111 -23.92 24.63 30.63
N ILE A 1112 -23.46 25.10 29.48
CA ILE A 1112 -23.10 26.51 29.21
C ILE A 1112 -23.74 26.93 27.88
N SER A 1113 -24.53 28.00 27.90
CA SER A 1113 -25.23 28.48 26.69
C SER A 1113 -24.30 29.12 25.66
N ARG A 1114 -23.18 29.74 26.09
CA ARG A 1114 -22.21 30.36 25.19
C ARG A 1114 -20.80 30.41 25.75
N GLY A 1115 -19.79 30.13 24.92
CA GLY A 1115 -18.37 30.24 25.27
C GLY A 1115 -17.49 30.55 24.06
N ARG A 1116 -16.26 30.97 24.33
CA ARG A 1116 -15.21 31.18 23.30
C ARG A 1116 -13.93 30.48 23.75
N ILE A 1117 -13.22 29.87 22.80
CA ILE A 1117 -11.86 29.35 22.99
C ILE A 1117 -10.99 29.79 21.81
N ASP A 1118 -9.88 30.47 22.11
CA ASP A 1118 -8.81 30.80 21.19
C ASP A 1118 -7.55 30.02 21.58
N ARG A 1119 -7.01 29.24 20.66
CA ARG A 1119 -5.84 28.39 20.90
C ARG A 1119 -4.80 28.66 19.83
N ALA A 1120 -3.55 28.89 20.24
CA ALA A 1120 -2.38 28.84 19.37
C ALA A 1120 -1.41 27.78 19.89
N ALA A 1121 -0.83 26.97 19.01
CA ALA A 1121 0.21 26.02 19.38
C ALA A 1121 1.33 26.01 18.36
N VAL A 1122 2.55 25.77 18.85
CA VAL A 1122 3.75 25.62 18.05
C VAL A 1122 4.41 24.31 18.44
N THR A 1123 4.63 23.44 17.46
CA THR A 1123 5.39 22.19 17.61
C THR A 1123 6.66 22.27 16.77
N ALA A 1124 7.78 21.85 17.35
CA ALA A 1124 9.07 21.73 16.69
C ALA A 1124 9.60 20.30 16.83
N ASN A 1125 9.95 19.68 15.70
CA ASN A 1125 10.49 18.34 15.60
C ASN A 1125 11.91 18.39 15.06
N VAL A 1126 12.85 17.75 15.75
CA VAL A 1126 14.26 17.70 15.37
C VAL A 1126 14.74 16.25 15.35
N ALA A 1127 15.23 15.79 14.20
CA ALA A 1127 15.94 14.51 14.07
C ALA A 1127 17.42 14.70 14.43
N LEU A 1128 17.81 14.34 15.66
CA LEU A 1128 19.17 14.53 16.18
C LEU A 1128 20.16 13.50 15.61
N GLY A 1129 19.65 12.38 15.12
CA GLY A 1129 20.44 11.26 14.60
C GLY A 1129 20.90 10.29 15.69
N ASN A 1130 21.50 9.17 15.28
CA ASN A 1130 21.77 8.00 16.11
C ASN A 1130 20.51 7.48 16.83
N GLY A 1131 19.37 7.55 16.14
CA GLY A 1131 18.07 7.12 16.66
C GLY A 1131 17.37 8.09 17.63
N PHE A 1132 17.92 9.29 17.86
CA PHE A 1132 17.30 10.30 18.71
C PHE A 1132 16.40 11.27 17.94
N GLY A 1133 15.14 11.38 18.37
CA GLY A 1133 14.19 12.41 17.97
C GLY A 1133 13.81 13.29 19.15
N LEU A 1134 13.75 14.61 18.92
CA LEU A 1134 13.29 15.60 19.90
C LEU A 1134 12.02 16.26 19.38
N SER A 1135 10.96 16.21 20.17
CA SER A 1135 9.69 16.92 19.93
C SER A 1135 9.48 17.94 21.04
N ALA A 1136 9.11 19.16 20.69
CA ALA A 1136 8.76 20.21 21.64
C ALA A 1136 7.49 20.90 21.19
N THR A 1137 6.47 20.95 22.05
CA THR A 1137 5.21 21.64 21.79
C THR A 1137 4.91 22.64 22.89
N TYR A 1138 4.46 23.83 22.50
CA TYR A 1138 3.94 24.85 23.40
C TYR A 1138 2.57 25.29 22.89
N ALA A 1139 1.58 25.34 23.78
CA ALA A 1139 0.24 25.81 23.48
C ALA A 1139 -0.14 26.96 24.43
N TYR A 1140 -0.71 28.00 23.84
CA TYR A 1140 -1.34 29.11 24.53
C TYR A 1140 -2.85 29.05 24.26
N MET A 1141 -3.65 29.17 25.31
CA MET A 1141 -5.11 29.09 25.22
C MET A 1141 -5.73 30.26 25.99
N ASP A 1142 -6.69 30.92 25.36
CA ASP A 1142 -7.55 31.93 25.97
C ASP A 1142 -8.99 31.44 25.87
N SER A 1143 -9.70 31.41 26.99
CA SER A 1143 -11.09 30.98 27.02
C SER A 1143 -11.96 31.98 27.75
N GLU A 1144 -13.24 32.03 27.40
CA GLU A 1144 -14.19 32.98 27.98
C GLU A 1144 -15.56 32.31 28.11
N ASN A 1145 -16.11 32.28 29.32
CA ASN A 1145 -17.50 31.93 29.57
C ASN A 1145 -18.39 33.15 29.24
N ARG A 1146 -19.29 32.99 28.28
CA ARG A 1146 -20.21 34.04 27.83
C ARG A 1146 -21.67 33.76 28.21
N ASP A 1147 -21.90 32.83 29.13
CA ASP A 1147 -23.22 32.56 29.69
C ASP A 1147 -23.52 33.51 30.87
N PRO A 1148 -24.46 34.46 30.72
CA PRO A 1148 -24.79 35.41 31.77
C PRO A 1148 -25.50 34.77 32.99
N LEU A 1149 -25.91 33.50 32.90
CA LEU A 1149 -26.54 32.76 33.99
C LEU A 1149 -25.52 32.07 34.90
N GLU A 1150 -24.28 31.89 34.45
CA GLU A 1150 -23.24 31.23 35.24
C GLU A 1150 -22.45 32.21 36.12
N PRO A 1151 -22.01 31.80 37.32
CA PRO A 1151 -21.26 32.66 38.24
C PRO A 1151 -19.94 33.21 37.67
N ILE A 1152 -19.32 32.46 36.77
CA ILE A 1152 -18.03 32.78 36.12
C ILE A 1152 -18.21 33.56 34.80
N TYR A 1153 -19.36 34.23 34.59
CA TYR A 1153 -19.59 35.05 33.39
C TYR A 1153 -18.47 36.08 33.16
N GLY A 1154 -17.90 36.08 31.95
CA GLY A 1154 -16.77 36.92 31.55
C GLY A 1154 -15.40 36.44 32.06
N GLY A 1155 -15.36 35.38 32.87
CA GLY A 1155 -14.15 34.67 33.28
C GLY A 1155 -13.78 33.54 32.31
N PRO A 1156 -12.68 32.82 32.56
CA PRO A 1156 -12.27 31.68 31.74
C PRO A 1156 -13.22 30.48 31.91
N LEU A 1157 -13.21 29.58 30.93
CA LEU A 1157 -13.88 28.28 31.06
C LEU A 1157 -13.05 27.37 31.98
N PRO A 1158 -13.69 26.52 32.82
CA PRO A 1158 -12.98 25.65 33.74
C PRO A 1158 -12.15 24.59 33.00
N PHE A 1159 -11.08 24.15 33.64
CA PHE A 1159 -10.07 23.17 33.24
C PHE A 1159 -9.23 23.52 32.01
N ILE A 1160 -9.28 24.75 31.51
CA ILE A 1160 -8.45 25.19 30.39
C ILE A 1160 -7.25 25.98 30.93
N PRO A 1161 -6.03 25.43 30.90
CA PRO A 1161 -4.83 26.17 31.29
C PRO A 1161 -4.47 27.19 30.21
N GLN A 1162 -4.00 28.37 30.64
CA GLN A 1162 -3.57 29.40 29.70
C GLN A 1162 -2.30 29.00 28.92
N ASN A 1163 -1.42 28.24 29.58
CA ASN A 1163 -0.17 27.76 29.01
C ASN A 1163 -0.05 26.25 29.25
N SER A 1164 0.31 25.50 28.22
CA SER A 1164 0.75 24.11 28.37
C SER A 1164 1.94 23.82 27.47
N GLY A 1165 2.80 22.89 27.89
CA GLY A 1165 4.03 22.56 27.18
C GLY A 1165 4.40 21.08 27.30
N GLN A 1166 5.08 20.55 26.30
CA GLN A 1166 5.72 19.24 26.35
C GLN A 1166 7.06 19.30 25.63
N ILE A 1167 8.08 18.69 26.23
CA ILE A 1167 9.35 18.39 25.57
C ILE A 1167 9.58 16.89 25.72
N ALA A 1168 9.62 16.17 24.60
CA ALA A 1168 9.81 14.74 24.56
C ALA A 1168 11.07 14.38 23.77
N LEU A 1169 11.93 13.56 24.39
CA LEU A 1169 13.09 12.95 23.75
C LEU A 1169 12.81 11.46 23.57
N THR A 1170 12.75 11.01 22.32
CA THR A 1170 12.60 9.60 21.96
C THR A 1170 13.92 9.07 21.42
N TRP A 1171 14.31 7.88 21.89
CA TRP A 1171 15.46 7.14 21.41
C TRP A 1171 15.01 5.77 20.89
N VAL A 1172 15.43 5.45 19.68
CA VAL A 1172 15.17 4.16 19.02
C VAL A 1172 16.50 3.52 18.67
N ASN A 1173 16.60 2.21 18.88
CA ASN A 1173 17.82 1.47 18.58
C ASN A 1173 17.54 0.13 17.91
N GLU A 1174 18.44 -0.30 17.03
CA GLU A 1174 18.41 -1.58 16.29
C GLU A 1174 18.37 -2.84 17.19
N ALA A 1175 18.64 -2.71 18.50
CA ALA A 1175 18.33 -3.75 19.49
C ALA A 1175 16.82 -3.89 19.78
N LYS A 1176 15.96 -3.26 18.98
CA LYS A 1176 14.49 -3.19 19.10
C LYS A 1176 14.05 -2.63 20.44
N VAL A 1177 14.70 -1.54 20.83
CA VAL A 1177 14.38 -0.74 22.02
C VAL A 1177 13.86 0.60 21.57
N LYS A 1178 12.71 1.02 22.10
CA LYS A 1178 12.20 2.38 21.99
C LYS A 1178 12.01 2.94 23.39
N THR A 1179 12.58 4.10 23.66
CA THR A 1179 12.43 4.80 24.93
C THR A 1179 12.01 6.23 24.68
N THR A 1180 11.04 6.73 25.43
CA THR A 1180 10.64 8.14 25.39
C THR A 1180 10.70 8.72 26.80
N LEU A 1181 11.28 9.91 26.94
CA LEU A 1181 11.24 10.70 28.16
C LEU A 1181 10.55 12.03 27.83
N ALA A 1182 9.43 12.33 28.49
CA ALA A 1182 8.63 13.51 28.25
C ALA A 1182 8.51 14.35 29.53
N ALA A 1183 8.92 15.62 29.45
CA ALA A 1183 8.64 16.61 30.46
C ALA A 1183 7.43 17.43 30.01
N ASN A 1184 6.40 17.46 30.85
CA ASN A 1184 5.13 18.09 30.58
C ASN A 1184 4.87 19.22 31.56
N TYR A 1185 4.25 20.30 31.10
CA TYR A 1185 3.86 21.44 31.91
C TYR A 1185 2.38 21.78 31.69
N ILE A 1186 1.65 21.91 32.78
CA ILE A 1186 0.29 22.44 32.82
C ILE A 1186 0.30 23.71 33.66
N GLY A 1187 -0.08 24.83 33.05
CA GLY A 1187 -0.22 26.10 33.76
C GLY A 1187 -1.46 26.16 34.65
N GLU A 1188 -1.56 27.25 35.41
CA GLU A 1188 -2.72 27.55 36.25
C GLU A 1188 -4.02 27.54 35.44
N ARG A 1189 -5.10 27.02 36.06
CA ARG A 1189 -6.43 26.95 35.44
C ARG A 1189 -7.54 27.04 36.49
N ASP A 1190 -8.75 27.36 36.08
CA ASP A 1190 -9.93 27.30 36.95
C ASP A 1190 -10.37 25.84 37.07
N GLY A 1191 -10.63 25.34 38.28
CA GLY A 1191 -10.95 23.94 38.55
C GLY A 1191 -12.45 23.66 38.74
N ASP A 1192 -13.30 24.68 38.74
CA ASP A 1192 -14.73 24.52 39.01
C ASP A 1192 -15.57 25.65 38.40
N ARG A 1193 -16.89 25.58 38.62
CA ARG A 1193 -17.85 26.60 38.18
C ARG A 1193 -17.79 27.93 38.97
N PHE A 1194 -16.94 28.02 39.99
CA PHE A 1194 -16.79 29.19 40.86
C PHE A 1194 -15.50 29.97 40.60
N GLY A 1195 -14.63 29.44 39.73
CA GLY A 1195 -13.35 30.05 39.38
C GLY A 1195 -12.25 29.78 40.40
N THR A 1196 -12.34 28.68 41.16
CA THR A 1196 -11.29 28.27 42.09
C THR A 1196 -10.05 27.87 41.30
N LYS A 1197 -8.89 28.45 41.63
CA LYS A 1197 -7.64 28.21 40.91
C LYS A 1197 -7.02 26.86 41.30
N LEU A 1198 -6.56 26.13 40.29
CA LEU A 1198 -5.66 24.99 40.40
C LEU A 1198 -4.26 25.46 40.03
N ASP A 1199 -3.27 25.13 40.87
CA ASP A 1199 -1.88 25.49 40.66
C ASP A 1199 -1.28 24.80 39.42
N ASP A 1200 -0.21 25.39 38.90
CA ASP A 1200 0.56 24.79 37.83
C ASP A 1200 1.40 23.60 38.31
N TYR A 1201 1.74 22.70 37.40
CA TYR A 1201 2.57 21.54 37.74
C TYR A 1201 3.37 21.01 36.55
N TRP A 1202 4.41 20.24 36.88
CA TRP A 1202 5.20 19.50 35.91
C TRP A 1202 4.99 17.99 36.09
N SER A 1203 5.00 17.23 35.01
CA SER A 1203 5.20 15.79 35.07
C SER A 1203 6.44 15.40 34.27
N LEU A 1204 7.16 14.38 34.76
CA LEU A 1204 8.20 13.72 34.01
C LEU A 1204 7.80 12.28 33.80
N ASP A 1205 7.55 11.91 32.55
CA ASP A 1205 7.03 10.61 32.17
C ASP A 1205 8.07 9.88 31.32
N ALA A 1206 8.21 8.58 31.55
CA ALA A 1206 9.14 7.72 30.85
C ALA A 1206 8.42 6.49 30.32
N HIS A 1207 8.69 6.14 29.07
CA HIS A 1207 8.12 4.99 28.38
C HIS A 1207 9.23 4.15 27.75
N LEU A 1208 9.13 2.84 27.87
CA LEU A 1208 10.07 1.87 27.33
C LEU A 1208 9.28 0.73 26.68
N VAL A 1209 9.58 0.47 25.42
CA VAL A 1209 9.18 -0.74 24.70
C VAL A 1209 10.42 -1.51 24.32
N TRP A 1210 10.40 -2.82 24.56
CA TRP A 1210 11.42 -3.73 24.09
C TRP A 1210 10.80 -4.98 23.48
N GLU A 1211 11.33 -5.37 22.32
CA GLU A 1211 10.97 -6.61 21.64
C GLU A 1211 12.24 -7.40 21.27
N PRO A 1212 12.24 -8.74 21.36
CA PRO A 1212 13.32 -9.56 20.81
C PRO A 1212 13.27 -9.57 19.28
N PHE A 1213 14.36 -10.00 18.64
CA PHE A 1213 14.46 -10.03 17.16
C PHE A 1213 13.35 -10.84 16.48
N ASP A 1214 12.83 -11.89 17.11
CA ASP A 1214 11.73 -12.72 16.59
C ASP A 1214 10.31 -12.19 16.88
N LYS A 1215 10.22 -11.06 17.60
CA LYS A 1215 8.99 -10.34 17.99
C LYS A 1215 7.92 -11.18 18.67
N ARG A 1216 8.29 -12.33 19.26
CA ARG A 1216 7.35 -13.21 19.97
C ARG A 1216 6.90 -12.66 21.32
N ILE A 1217 7.70 -11.78 21.90
CA ILE A 1217 7.47 -11.19 23.21
C ILE A 1217 7.53 -9.67 23.04
N GLU A 1218 6.69 -8.94 23.73
CA GLU A 1218 6.83 -7.49 23.87
C GLU A 1218 6.76 -7.17 25.36
N LEU A 1219 7.73 -6.37 25.82
CA LEU A 1219 7.77 -5.84 27.16
C LEU A 1219 7.55 -4.33 27.07
N GLU A 1220 6.52 -3.84 27.74
CA GLU A 1220 6.29 -2.42 27.90
C GLU A 1220 6.43 -2.05 29.38
N ALA A 1221 7.14 -0.96 29.63
CA ALA A 1221 7.25 -0.36 30.95
C ALA A 1221 7.08 1.15 30.83
N ALA A 1222 6.15 1.71 31.58
CA ALA A 1222 5.89 3.13 31.64
C ALA A 1222 5.93 3.61 33.09
N ALA A 1223 6.43 4.82 33.32
CA ALA A 1223 6.41 5.51 34.59
C ALA A 1223 5.93 6.94 34.37
N TYR A 1224 5.01 7.41 35.21
CA TYR A 1224 4.38 8.73 35.09
C TYR A 1224 4.61 9.53 36.38
N ASN A 1225 4.71 10.84 36.25
CA ASN A 1225 4.99 11.78 37.35
C ASN A 1225 6.19 11.33 38.20
N LEU A 1226 7.33 11.04 37.56
CA LEU A 1226 8.56 10.61 38.24
C LEU A 1226 9.07 11.64 39.26
N LEU A 1227 8.76 12.92 39.02
CA LEU A 1227 9.08 14.03 39.94
C LEU A 1227 8.28 13.97 41.23
N ASP A 1228 7.15 13.25 41.28
CA ASP A 1228 6.23 13.20 42.43
C ASP A 1228 5.66 14.58 42.76
N GLU A 1229 5.34 15.35 41.72
CA GLU A 1229 4.71 16.65 41.88
C GLU A 1229 3.27 16.45 42.37
N ASP A 1230 2.91 17.20 43.40
CA ASP A 1230 1.55 17.26 43.91
C ASP A 1230 0.77 18.30 43.11
N PHE A 1231 -0.37 17.90 42.54
CA PHE A 1231 -1.27 18.78 41.81
C PHE A 1231 -2.72 18.41 42.10
N GLU A 1232 -3.66 19.27 41.73
CA GLU A 1232 -5.10 19.02 41.85
C GLU A 1232 -5.77 18.88 40.48
N ILE A 1233 -6.72 17.95 40.38
CA ILE A 1233 -7.53 17.74 39.16
C ILE A 1233 -8.79 18.63 39.20
N THR A 1234 -9.37 18.77 40.40
CA THR A 1234 -10.48 19.65 40.74
C THR A 1234 -10.23 20.15 42.17
N PRO A 1235 -10.80 21.29 42.60
CA PRO A 1235 -10.43 21.88 43.89
C PRO A 1235 -10.59 20.92 45.05
N GLY A 1236 -9.52 20.73 45.82
CA GLY A 1236 -9.51 19.84 46.98
C GLY A 1236 -9.36 18.35 46.67
N VAL A 1237 -9.17 17.99 45.40
CA VAL A 1237 -8.97 16.61 44.95
C VAL A 1237 -7.59 16.47 44.30
N PRO A 1238 -6.57 15.97 45.04
CA PRO A 1238 -5.27 15.68 44.47
C PRO A 1238 -5.32 14.77 43.26
N GLY A 1239 -4.40 15.00 42.34
CA GLY A 1239 -4.13 14.16 41.19
C GLY A 1239 -3.37 12.88 41.53
N TRP A 1240 -3.04 12.14 40.49
CA TRP A 1240 -2.27 10.91 40.58
C TRP A 1240 -0.80 11.19 40.94
N GLY A 1241 -0.27 10.45 41.92
CA GLY A 1241 1.15 10.50 42.28
C GLY A 1241 2.02 9.71 41.29
N ARG A 1242 3.17 9.21 41.74
CA ARG A 1242 4.01 8.31 40.94
C ARG A 1242 3.22 7.06 40.52
N ALA A 1243 3.11 6.86 39.21
CA ALA A 1243 2.45 5.71 38.62
C ALA A 1243 3.42 4.89 37.76
N PHE A 1244 3.28 3.57 37.79
CA PHE A 1244 4.05 2.62 36.99
C PHE A 1244 3.10 1.65 36.28
N LYS A 1245 3.32 1.39 35.00
CA LYS A 1245 2.60 0.38 34.22
C LYS A 1245 3.61 -0.55 33.59
N GLY A 1246 3.37 -1.85 33.69
CA GLY A 1246 4.24 -2.86 33.09
C GLY A 1246 3.40 -3.97 32.49
N THR A 1247 3.60 -4.26 31.20
CA THR A 1247 2.89 -5.32 30.50
C THR A 1247 3.88 -6.24 29.79
N LEU A 1248 3.54 -7.52 29.75
CA LEU A 1248 4.24 -8.54 28.99
C LEU A 1248 3.23 -9.19 28.05
N LYS A 1249 3.49 -9.08 26.75
CA LYS A 1249 2.67 -9.66 25.70
C LYS A 1249 3.41 -10.81 25.04
N VAL A 1250 2.72 -11.93 24.82
CA VAL A 1250 3.25 -13.11 24.11
C VAL A 1250 2.41 -13.35 22.86
N ARG A 1251 3.09 -13.43 21.70
CA ARG A 1251 2.49 -13.61 20.37
C ARG A 1251 2.75 -15.03 19.86
N PHE A 1252 1.72 -15.67 19.31
CA PHE A 1252 1.72 -17.07 18.88
C PHE A 1252 1.68 -17.18 17.36
#